data_AF-A0A4U8UNP4-F1
#
_entry.id   AF-A0A4U8UNP4-F1
#
_cell.length_a   1.000
_cell.length_b   1.000
_cell.length_c   1.000
_cell.angle_alpha   90.00
_cell.angle_beta   90.00
_cell.angle_gamma   90.00
#
_symmetry.space_group_name_H-M   'P 1'
#
loop_
_entity.id
_entity.type
_entity.pdbx_description
1 polymer ?
#
loop_
_entity_poly.entity_id
_entity_poly.type
_entity_poly.pdbx_seq_one_letter_code
_entity_poly.pdbx_strand_id
1 'polypeptide(L)'
;MAANWLKNIGGQLTEFASEVMNEAQQEVDDPESELQVEKKKSADFEKQLHAEKAKTEVLEKQVKSLEDQMYTTNMEMDAISSRFQKMIDARDNQIKTMKSELYQYQVRAEEGELSPKVTGSADLERCAQLEHHLHEDQTKLDILVAKNRTLEDQLHRLNMDLGSLNILHQNSMDARDQQIESLKGEIEALQSWGEEVDLKSTTQAEPHDAAQQKIEELHNELRDANNKNEELEETITNLRDQIRHLRLKIQTNTINQTATSEANEREMTSLRDRNAELSALLDAQQRYGQEYQHLEAQLAEKTLCNDTLAEYIRKLEEQIYKTGHPSLVDLAVYDVVDKPESSENEAQSSNEEVVNESSEGPGPNTKANLLLELRIRSCRSKKRSMQRTLNWLNYERPKKRLEHCDQHNEIPHGTPTFEQVTERIFKEKIEKARAEVTHWKTIAGENGQAYYDEEIKKLQKALSGKELECDDQLAYILLNIETPTSHTAQADSHISNDELSEKLGRPKTTDLDNEQEIRKLRLELYELLKCFNELSTEYTRYKDQHESNPSSAMNREFTDRIDSLKASLIEYEERYEQCKRENSETVAQLEKLTADFEKLRFGVKSAGTDLAAENAQLKEKLNEALQDKEVLLNDSQKFQGTVNSIDKELERIRESNRNLHGENAELRVSLDGSRARVSESNEMLRGFRTELNEIRDAGESRVESARAVAAQLEAQRDALQAEVEGLRTKVEQNDGTIQRLRALVGDDGAHIEADHNDIDKVNN
;
A
#
# COMPACT_ATOMS: atom_id res chain seq x y z
N MET A 1 39.25 -64.00 -20.65
CA MET A 1 38.21 -62.95 -20.46
C MET A 1 38.77 -61.54 -20.65
N ALA A 2 39.87 -61.15 -20.00
CA ALA A 2 40.44 -59.79 -20.14
C ALA A 2 40.85 -59.38 -21.58
N ALA A 3 41.32 -60.32 -22.41
CA ALA A 3 41.72 -60.04 -23.79
C ALA A 3 40.54 -59.68 -24.71
N ASN A 4 39.35 -60.26 -24.50
CA ASN A 4 38.16 -59.92 -25.28
C ASN A 4 37.59 -58.55 -24.87
N TRP A 5 37.72 -58.17 -23.60
CA TRP A 5 37.27 -56.86 -23.11
C TRP A 5 38.15 -55.73 -23.67
N LEU A 6 39.48 -55.90 -23.69
CA LEU A 6 40.39 -54.93 -24.29
C LEU A 6 40.20 -54.80 -25.81
N LYS A 7 39.88 -55.92 -26.49
CA LYS A 7 39.59 -55.90 -27.93
C LYS A 7 38.26 -55.21 -28.24
N ASN A 8 37.28 -55.33 -27.35
CA ASN A 8 35.98 -54.65 -27.48
C ASN A 8 36.10 -53.14 -27.26
N ILE A 9 36.87 -52.72 -26.23
CA ILE A 9 37.16 -51.30 -26.00
C ILE A 9 37.98 -50.72 -27.15
N GLY A 10 38.95 -51.48 -27.69
CA GLY A 10 39.69 -51.08 -28.88
C GLY A 10 38.79 -50.88 -30.11
N GLY A 11 37.80 -51.76 -30.30
CA GLY A 11 36.79 -51.63 -31.35
C GLY A 11 35.93 -50.37 -31.19
N GLN A 12 35.41 -50.13 -29.98
CA GLN A 12 34.60 -48.95 -29.66
C GLN A 12 35.38 -47.64 -29.79
N LEU A 13 36.65 -47.62 -29.39
CA LEU A 13 37.54 -46.47 -29.60
C LEU A 13 37.83 -46.22 -31.07
N THR A 14 37.91 -47.29 -31.88
CA THR A 14 38.16 -47.16 -33.33
C THR A 14 36.90 -46.68 -34.06
N GLU A 15 35.72 -47.19 -33.68
CA GLU A 15 34.43 -46.69 -34.18
C GLU A 15 34.24 -45.22 -33.80
N PHE A 16 34.45 -44.87 -32.53
CA PHE A 16 34.36 -43.48 -32.06
C PHE A 16 35.35 -42.56 -32.78
N ALA A 17 36.60 -43.00 -32.97
CA ALA A 17 37.59 -42.23 -33.73
C ALA A 17 37.20 -42.09 -35.21
N SER A 18 36.60 -43.11 -35.83
CA SER A 18 36.13 -43.03 -37.21
C SER A 18 34.89 -42.17 -37.37
N GLU A 19 34.01 -42.15 -36.38
CA GLU A 19 32.80 -41.32 -36.35
C GLU A 19 33.16 -39.85 -36.17
N VAL A 20 34.04 -39.52 -35.22
CA VAL A 20 34.57 -38.15 -35.04
C VAL A 20 35.35 -37.67 -36.27
N MET A 21 36.10 -38.54 -36.93
CA MET A 21 36.82 -38.17 -38.16
C MET A 21 35.87 -38.00 -39.34
N ASN A 22 34.83 -38.83 -39.48
CA ASN A 22 33.81 -38.67 -40.50
C ASN A 22 32.97 -37.41 -40.28
N GLU A 23 32.64 -37.09 -39.03
CA GLU A 23 31.87 -35.89 -38.66
C GLU A 23 32.73 -34.62 -38.83
N ALA A 24 34.04 -34.70 -38.62
CA ALA A 24 34.99 -33.65 -38.97
C ALA A 24 35.30 -33.55 -40.48
N GLN A 25 35.00 -34.60 -41.27
CA GLN A 25 35.16 -34.65 -42.72
C GLN A 25 33.85 -34.40 -43.47
N GLN A 26 32.73 -34.23 -42.77
CA GLN A 26 31.47 -33.80 -43.34
C GLN A 26 31.60 -32.29 -43.63
N GLU A 27 32.24 -31.98 -44.76
CA GLU A 27 32.35 -30.62 -45.27
C GLU A 27 30.95 -30.02 -45.39
N VAL A 28 30.68 -28.99 -44.60
CA VAL A 28 29.55 -28.09 -44.83
C VAL A 28 29.82 -27.42 -46.18
N ASP A 29 28.97 -27.67 -47.18
CA ASP A 29 29.18 -27.26 -48.58
C ASP A 29 29.39 -25.73 -48.76
N ASP A 30 28.94 -24.91 -47.80
CA ASP A 30 29.24 -23.47 -47.71
C ASP A 30 29.15 -22.98 -46.24
N PRO A 31 30.26 -22.98 -45.47
CA PRO A 31 30.26 -22.59 -44.07
C PRO A 31 29.96 -21.10 -43.85
N GLU A 32 30.09 -20.28 -44.90
CA GLU A 32 29.78 -18.85 -44.82
C GLU A 32 28.27 -18.59 -44.92
N SER A 33 27.56 -19.39 -45.73
CA SER A 33 26.09 -19.37 -45.82
C SER A 33 25.41 -19.84 -44.54
N GLU A 34 25.88 -20.94 -43.91
CA GLU A 34 25.34 -21.39 -42.63
C GLU A 34 25.60 -20.40 -41.50
N LEU A 35 26.80 -19.81 -41.43
CA LEU A 35 27.11 -18.75 -40.48
C LEU A 35 26.21 -17.53 -40.68
N GLN A 36 25.84 -17.21 -41.92
CA GLN A 36 24.95 -16.10 -42.24
C GLN A 36 23.49 -16.39 -41.85
N VAL A 37 23.02 -17.63 -42.05
CA VAL A 37 21.72 -18.10 -41.57
C VAL A 37 21.67 -18.05 -40.05
N GLU A 38 22.72 -18.48 -39.36
CA GLU A 38 22.75 -18.53 -37.90
C GLU A 38 22.89 -17.14 -37.27
N LYS A 39 23.64 -16.23 -37.90
CA LYS A 39 23.63 -14.80 -37.54
C LYS A 39 22.26 -14.17 -37.71
N LYS A 40 21.53 -14.54 -38.77
CA LYS A 40 20.16 -14.04 -38.99
C LYS A 40 19.19 -14.59 -37.95
N LYS A 41 19.23 -15.88 -37.63
CA LYS A 41 18.44 -16.48 -36.55
C LYS A 41 18.77 -15.85 -35.20
N SER A 42 20.05 -15.64 -34.90
CA SER A 42 20.50 -14.98 -33.67
C SER A 42 19.94 -13.55 -33.56
N ALA A 43 19.98 -12.77 -34.65
CA ALA A 43 19.40 -11.43 -34.68
C ALA A 43 17.86 -11.44 -34.52
N ASP A 44 17.18 -12.45 -35.06
CA ASP A 44 15.72 -12.59 -34.92
C ASP A 44 15.32 -13.04 -33.49
N PHE A 45 16.12 -13.89 -32.85
CA PHE A 45 15.96 -14.22 -31.43
C PHE A 45 16.24 -13.02 -30.51
N GLU A 46 17.25 -12.20 -30.82
CA GLU A 46 17.51 -10.96 -30.08
C GLU A 46 16.33 -9.97 -30.18
N LYS A 47 15.70 -9.85 -31.36
CA LYS A 47 14.50 -9.04 -31.54
C LYS A 47 13.32 -9.58 -30.73
N GLN A 48 13.09 -10.90 -30.75
CA GLN A 48 12.04 -11.51 -29.94
C GLN A 48 12.30 -11.32 -28.44
N LEU A 49 13.54 -11.47 -28.00
CA LEU A 49 13.94 -11.22 -26.61
C LEU A 49 13.69 -9.76 -26.21
N HIS A 50 14.00 -8.79 -27.08
CA HIS A 50 13.69 -7.38 -26.83
C HIS A 50 12.18 -7.10 -26.78
N ALA A 51 11.39 -7.72 -27.65
CA ALA A 51 9.94 -7.58 -27.65
C ALA A 51 9.31 -8.17 -26.38
N GLU A 52 9.77 -9.34 -25.93
CA GLU A 52 9.31 -9.94 -24.68
C GLU A 52 9.78 -9.13 -23.46
N LYS A 53 11.01 -8.60 -23.45
CA LYS A 53 11.47 -7.69 -22.38
C LYS A 53 10.61 -6.42 -22.27
N ALA A 54 10.23 -5.84 -23.41
CA ALA A 54 9.35 -4.67 -23.42
C ALA A 54 7.95 -5.01 -22.89
N LYS A 55 7.43 -6.20 -23.24
CA LYS A 55 6.14 -6.69 -22.76
C LYS A 55 6.16 -6.99 -21.26
N THR A 56 7.23 -7.59 -20.74
CA THR A 56 7.40 -7.81 -19.29
C THR A 56 7.46 -6.49 -18.54
N GLU A 57 8.14 -5.47 -19.08
CA GLU A 57 8.21 -4.15 -18.43
C GLU A 57 6.82 -3.46 -18.37
N VAL A 58 6.00 -3.63 -19.41
CA VAL A 58 4.61 -3.13 -19.41
C VAL A 58 3.76 -3.85 -18.38
N LEU A 59 3.89 -5.19 -18.30
CA LEU A 59 3.17 -6.00 -17.31
C LEU A 59 3.60 -5.65 -15.88
N GLU A 60 4.90 -5.46 -15.62
CA GLU A 60 5.40 -5.02 -14.31
C GLU A 60 4.82 -3.66 -13.90
N LYS A 61 4.74 -2.70 -14.84
CA LYS A 61 4.10 -1.40 -14.59
C LYS A 61 2.60 -1.55 -14.29
N GLN A 62 1.90 -2.46 -14.97
CA GLN A 62 0.49 -2.74 -14.70
C GLN A 62 0.29 -3.40 -13.34
N VAL A 63 1.13 -4.39 -12.98
CA VAL A 63 1.10 -5.04 -11.66
C VAL A 63 1.29 -4.00 -10.56
N LYS A 64 2.32 -3.14 -10.69
CA LYS A 64 2.58 -2.08 -9.71
C LYS A 64 1.42 -1.10 -9.59
N SER A 65 0.81 -0.71 -10.71
CA SER A 65 -0.38 0.15 -10.70
C SER A 65 -1.59 -0.51 -9.99
N LEU A 66 -1.77 -1.81 -10.16
CA LEU A 66 -2.84 -2.56 -9.48
C LEU A 66 -2.55 -2.75 -7.99
N GLU A 67 -1.30 -2.97 -7.61
CA GLU A 67 -0.86 -3.01 -6.21
C GLU A 67 -1.11 -1.68 -5.51
N ASP A 68 -0.79 -0.55 -6.15
CA ASP A 68 -1.06 0.79 -5.61
C ASP A 68 -2.57 1.04 -5.45
N GLN A 69 -3.40 0.61 -6.43
CA GLN A 69 -4.86 0.69 -6.32
C GLN A 69 -5.41 -0.20 -5.18
N MET A 70 -4.92 -1.42 -5.04
CA MET A 70 -5.26 -2.32 -3.93
C MET A 70 -4.89 -1.71 -2.58
N TYR A 71 -3.73 -1.06 -2.49
CA TYR A 71 -3.30 -0.39 -1.27
C TYR A 71 -4.22 0.78 -0.90
N THR A 72 -4.53 1.66 -1.86
CA THR A 72 -5.43 2.80 -1.63
C THR A 72 -6.85 2.36 -1.23
N THR A 73 -7.42 1.36 -1.92
CA THR A 73 -8.75 0.83 -1.60
C THR A 73 -8.80 0.16 -0.23
N ASN A 74 -7.74 -0.54 0.19
CA ASN A 74 -7.65 -1.06 1.57
C ASN A 74 -7.64 0.05 2.61
N MET A 75 -6.89 1.14 2.38
CA MET A 75 -6.92 2.29 3.30
C MET A 75 -8.31 2.92 3.40
N GLU A 76 -9.06 2.98 2.30
CA GLU A 76 -10.44 3.45 2.29
C GLU A 76 -11.37 2.51 3.07
N MET A 77 -11.23 1.19 2.89
CA MET A 77 -11.99 0.19 3.66
C MET A 77 -11.70 0.28 5.16
N ASP A 78 -10.44 0.47 5.57
CA ASP A 78 -10.07 0.67 6.97
C ASP A 78 -10.68 1.95 7.55
N ALA A 79 -10.66 3.04 6.78
CA ALA A 79 -11.28 4.30 7.17
C ALA A 79 -12.80 4.18 7.33
N ILE A 80 -13.47 3.45 6.43
CA ILE A 80 -14.91 3.17 6.49
C ILE A 80 -15.21 2.28 7.70
N SER A 81 -14.45 1.21 7.91
CA SER A 81 -14.61 0.29 9.04
C SER A 81 -14.45 1.02 10.37
N SER A 82 -13.45 1.91 10.48
CA SER A 82 -13.25 2.76 11.66
C SER A 82 -14.43 3.70 11.93
N ARG A 83 -15.06 4.25 10.88
CA ARG A 83 -16.27 5.08 11.03
C ARG A 83 -17.46 4.27 11.53
N PHE A 84 -17.69 3.08 10.98
CA PHE A 84 -18.77 2.21 11.44
C PHE A 84 -18.56 1.74 12.88
N GLN A 85 -17.34 1.37 13.25
CA GLN A 85 -17.03 0.99 14.63
C GLN A 85 -17.35 2.12 15.61
N LYS A 86 -16.94 3.37 15.31
CA LYS A 86 -17.27 4.53 16.14
C LYS A 86 -18.78 4.77 16.27
N MET A 87 -19.54 4.52 15.20
CA MET A 87 -21.00 4.67 15.22
C MET A 87 -21.66 3.58 16.09
N ILE A 88 -21.18 2.34 15.99
CA ILE A 88 -21.61 1.22 16.83
C ILE A 88 -21.32 1.54 18.30
N ASP A 89 -20.09 1.94 18.62
CA ASP A 89 -19.69 2.29 19.99
C ASP A 89 -20.58 3.43 20.56
N ALA A 90 -20.88 4.45 19.76
CA ALA A 90 -21.77 5.53 20.15
C ALA A 90 -23.20 5.03 20.44
N ARG A 91 -23.74 4.13 19.60
CA ARG A 91 -25.07 3.53 19.81
C ARG A 91 -25.10 2.60 21.01
N ASP A 92 -24.07 1.81 21.23
CA ASP A 92 -23.95 0.96 22.41
C ASP A 92 -23.90 1.77 23.70
N ASN A 93 -23.19 2.90 23.69
CA ASN A 93 -23.18 3.84 24.83
C ASN A 93 -24.56 4.47 25.06
N GLN A 94 -25.28 4.82 24.00
CA GLN A 94 -26.66 5.31 24.10
C GLN A 94 -27.59 4.24 24.69
N ILE A 95 -27.49 2.99 24.23
CA ILE A 95 -28.28 1.85 24.74
C ILE A 95 -27.96 1.61 26.23
N LYS A 96 -26.68 1.64 26.62
CA LYS A 96 -26.28 1.51 28.04
C LYS A 96 -26.89 2.62 28.90
N THR A 97 -26.86 3.86 28.40
CA THR A 97 -27.44 5.02 29.10
C THR A 97 -28.95 4.82 29.28
N MET A 98 -29.69 4.52 28.21
CA MET A 98 -31.13 4.27 28.28
C MET A 98 -31.48 3.08 29.19
N LYS A 99 -30.70 2.00 29.18
CA LYS A 99 -30.88 0.86 30.10
C LYS A 99 -30.69 1.28 31.56
N SER A 100 -29.69 2.13 31.85
CA SER A 100 -29.45 2.63 33.19
C SER A 100 -30.57 3.56 33.68
N GLU A 101 -31.11 4.39 32.79
CA GLU A 101 -32.27 5.24 33.10
C GLU A 101 -33.51 4.40 33.36
N LEU A 102 -33.80 3.39 32.53
CA LEU A 102 -34.91 2.46 32.76
C LEU A 102 -34.78 1.71 34.09
N TYR A 103 -33.57 1.29 34.44
CA TYR A 103 -33.32 0.66 35.74
C TYR A 103 -33.57 1.64 36.90
N GLN A 104 -33.15 2.90 36.77
CA GLN A 104 -33.45 3.93 37.77
C GLN A 104 -34.95 4.22 37.90
N TYR A 105 -35.70 4.23 36.78
CA TYR A 105 -37.15 4.38 36.81
C TYR A 105 -37.85 3.18 37.46
N GLN A 106 -37.37 1.95 37.22
CA GLN A 106 -37.87 0.75 37.90
C GLN A 106 -37.62 0.82 39.41
N VAL A 107 -36.40 1.19 39.83
CA VAL A 107 -36.07 1.34 41.25
C VAL A 107 -36.91 2.43 41.91
N ARG A 108 -37.09 3.60 41.27
CA ARG A 108 -37.97 4.66 41.80
C ARG A 108 -39.45 4.28 41.84
N ALA A 109 -39.90 3.43 40.92
CA ALA A 109 -41.26 2.89 40.94
C ALA A 109 -41.46 1.88 42.09
N GLU A 110 -40.43 1.07 42.39
CA GLU A 110 -40.41 0.13 43.51
C GLU A 110 -40.28 0.83 44.88
N GLU A 111 -39.60 1.97 44.94
CA GLU A 111 -39.44 2.81 46.14
C GLU A 111 -40.67 3.71 46.46
N GLY A 112 -41.71 3.68 45.62
CA GLY A 112 -43.01 4.30 45.92
C GLY A 112 -43.08 5.83 45.78
N GLU A 113 -42.10 6.47 45.13
CA GLU A 113 -42.08 7.95 44.97
C GLU A 113 -42.93 8.48 43.81
N LEU A 114 -43.58 7.64 43.00
CA LEU A 114 -44.39 8.10 41.87
C LEU A 114 -45.90 8.07 42.17
N SER A 115 -46.36 9.14 42.82
CA SER A 115 -47.74 9.60 42.66
C SER A 115 -47.86 10.38 41.35
N PRO A 116 -48.76 10.01 40.42
CA PRO A 116 -48.95 10.76 39.19
C PRO A 116 -49.77 12.03 39.48
N LYS A 117 -49.10 13.13 39.79
CA LYS A 117 -49.66 14.47 39.58
C LYS A 117 -49.45 14.86 38.12
N VAL A 118 -50.36 14.39 37.27
CA VAL A 118 -50.51 14.89 35.90
C VAL A 118 -51.26 16.22 35.96
N THR A 119 -50.54 17.33 35.92
CA THR A 119 -51.11 18.66 35.61
C THR A 119 -50.03 19.54 34.97
N GLY A 120 -49.94 19.55 33.64
CA GLY A 120 -49.07 20.48 32.91
C GLY A 120 -49.19 20.37 31.39
N SER A 121 -49.54 21.49 30.75
CA SER A 121 -49.64 21.65 29.28
C SER A 121 -48.36 21.26 28.51
N ALA A 122 -47.19 21.31 29.16
CA ALA A 122 -45.90 20.99 28.57
C ALA A 122 -45.69 19.48 28.32
N ASP A 123 -46.33 18.61 29.12
CA ASP A 123 -46.17 17.16 28.96
C ASP A 123 -47.04 16.60 27.83
N LEU A 124 -48.18 17.24 27.53
CA LEU A 124 -49.00 16.89 26.35
C LEU A 124 -48.25 17.23 25.05
N GLU A 125 -47.58 18.38 25.02
CA GLU A 125 -46.80 18.84 23.87
C GLU A 125 -45.55 17.98 23.66
N ARG A 126 -44.92 17.53 24.74
CA ARG A 126 -43.81 16.56 24.71
C ARG A 126 -44.25 15.18 24.24
N CYS A 127 -45.42 14.70 24.66
CA CYS A 127 -46.01 13.46 24.14
C CYS A 127 -46.33 13.57 22.65
N ALA A 128 -46.91 14.68 22.20
CA ALA A 128 -47.18 14.91 20.77
C ALA A 128 -45.89 14.99 19.93
N GLN A 129 -44.83 15.60 20.45
CA GLN A 129 -43.51 15.62 19.79
C GLN A 129 -42.87 14.23 19.71
N LEU A 130 -43.00 13.43 20.79
CA LEU A 130 -42.52 12.05 20.79
C LEU A 130 -43.32 11.16 19.83
N GLU A 131 -44.64 11.34 19.73
CA GLU A 131 -45.47 10.65 18.75
C GLU A 131 -45.11 11.04 17.30
N HIS A 132 -44.83 12.33 17.06
CA HIS A 132 -44.37 12.81 15.75
C HIS A 132 -43.02 12.20 15.37
N HIS A 133 -42.04 12.20 16.27
CA HIS A 133 -40.74 11.58 16.03
C HIS A 133 -40.83 10.06 15.85
N LEU A 134 -41.70 9.38 16.61
CA LEU A 134 -41.96 7.95 16.44
C LEU A 134 -42.53 7.67 15.04
N HIS A 135 -43.45 8.51 14.56
CA HIS A 135 -44.01 8.38 13.22
C HIS A 135 -42.97 8.65 12.12
N GLU A 136 -42.11 9.64 12.33
CA GLU A 136 -41.03 9.98 11.40
C GLU A 136 -39.96 8.87 11.33
N ASP A 137 -39.63 8.25 12.46
CA ASP A 137 -38.71 7.12 12.50
C ASP A 137 -39.34 5.85 11.93
N GLN A 138 -40.64 5.64 12.14
CA GLN A 138 -41.39 4.53 11.53
C GLN A 138 -41.43 4.65 10.00
N THR A 139 -41.65 5.85 9.47
CA THR A 139 -41.63 6.08 8.02
C THR A 139 -40.23 5.90 7.42
N LYS A 140 -39.17 6.34 8.11
CA LYS A 140 -37.76 6.06 7.71
C LYS A 140 -37.47 4.56 7.70
N LEU A 141 -37.95 3.83 8.71
CA LEU A 141 -37.81 2.37 8.79
C LEU A 141 -38.53 1.68 7.63
N ASP A 142 -39.75 2.09 7.30
CA ASP A 142 -40.53 1.52 6.19
C ASP A 142 -39.83 1.76 4.83
N ILE A 143 -39.24 2.94 4.62
CA ILE A 143 -38.44 3.25 3.43
C ILE A 143 -37.20 2.35 3.36
N LEU A 144 -36.49 2.16 4.48
CA LEU A 144 -35.31 1.29 4.53
C LEU A 144 -35.68 -0.17 4.29
N VAL A 145 -36.81 -0.65 4.83
CA VAL A 145 -37.31 -2.01 4.58
C VAL A 145 -37.67 -2.20 3.11
N ALA A 146 -38.31 -1.21 2.46
CA ALA A 146 -38.59 -1.25 1.03
C ALA A 146 -37.30 -1.27 0.17
N LYS A 147 -36.30 -0.49 0.59
CA LYS A 147 -34.97 -0.48 -0.06
C LYS A 147 -34.23 -1.80 0.11
N ASN A 148 -34.36 -2.45 1.27
CA ASN A 148 -33.71 -3.74 1.52
C ASN A 148 -34.35 -4.86 0.67
N ARG A 149 -35.69 -4.88 0.56
CA ARG A 149 -36.40 -5.80 -0.35
C ARG A 149 -35.96 -5.66 -1.80
N THR A 150 -35.80 -4.42 -2.28
CA THR A 150 -35.34 -4.18 -3.66
C THR A 150 -33.89 -4.63 -3.88
N LEU A 151 -33.01 -4.51 -2.87
CA LEU A 151 -31.65 -5.06 -2.93
C LEU A 151 -31.64 -6.59 -2.89
N GLU A 152 -32.48 -7.22 -2.08
CA GLU A 152 -32.65 -8.68 -2.05
C GLU A 152 -33.13 -9.22 -3.40
N ASP A 153 -34.09 -8.54 -4.04
CA ASP A 153 -34.56 -8.88 -5.38
C ASP A 153 -33.46 -8.74 -6.44
N GLN A 154 -32.62 -7.71 -6.33
CA GLN A 154 -31.46 -7.52 -7.23
C GLN A 154 -30.41 -8.62 -7.04
N LEU A 155 -30.08 -8.97 -5.79
CA LEU A 155 -29.19 -10.08 -5.47
C LEU A 155 -29.73 -11.42 -5.99
N HIS A 156 -31.04 -11.65 -5.87
CA HIS A 156 -31.65 -12.86 -6.37
C HIS A 156 -31.55 -12.98 -7.89
N ARG A 157 -31.78 -11.88 -8.62
CA ARG A 157 -31.60 -11.82 -10.09
C ARG A 157 -30.14 -12.06 -10.49
N LEU A 158 -29.19 -11.39 -9.85
CA LEU A 158 -27.76 -11.59 -10.12
C LEU A 158 -27.32 -13.02 -9.85
N ASN A 159 -27.85 -13.67 -8.80
CA ASN A 159 -27.58 -15.09 -8.54
C ASN A 159 -28.18 -16.01 -9.60
N MET A 160 -29.37 -15.70 -10.15
CA MET A 160 -29.93 -16.47 -11.28
C MET A 160 -29.10 -16.29 -12.56
N ASP A 161 -28.61 -15.09 -12.82
CA ASP A 161 -27.74 -14.80 -13.96
C ASP A 161 -26.39 -15.52 -13.82
N LEU A 162 -25.79 -15.52 -12.63
CA LEU A 162 -24.59 -16.29 -12.30
C LEU A 162 -24.81 -17.80 -12.47
N GLY A 163 -25.94 -18.32 -12.00
CA GLY A 163 -26.32 -19.73 -12.19
C GLY A 163 -26.42 -20.08 -13.68
N SER A 164 -27.05 -19.22 -14.46
CA SER A 164 -27.19 -19.38 -15.91
C SER A 164 -25.83 -19.32 -16.63
N LEU A 165 -24.95 -18.41 -16.22
CA LEU A 165 -23.60 -18.29 -16.75
C LEU A 165 -22.74 -19.52 -16.42
N ASN A 166 -22.85 -20.06 -15.20
CA ASN A 166 -22.15 -21.28 -14.80
C ASN A 166 -22.62 -22.50 -15.62
N ILE A 167 -23.93 -22.65 -15.86
CA ILE A 167 -24.45 -23.73 -16.71
C ILE A 167 -23.90 -23.59 -18.13
N LEU A 168 -23.85 -22.37 -18.67
CA LEU A 168 -23.33 -22.11 -20.01
C LEU A 168 -21.81 -22.36 -20.10
N HIS A 169 -21.07 -22.02 -19.05
CA HIS A 169 -19.64 -22.33 -18.94
C HIS A 169 -19.39 -23.84 -18.86
N GLN A 170 -20.16 -24.55 -18.03
CA GLN A 170 -20.06 -26.01 -17.89
C GLN A 170 -20.35 -26.71 -19.22
N ASN A 171 -21.43 -26.33 -19.91
CA ASN A 171 -21.77 -26.86 -21.23
C ASN A 171 -20.65 -26.58 -22.25
N SER A 172 -19.98 -25.42 -22.17
CA SER A 172 -18.84 -25.11 -23.04
C SER A 172 -17.59 -25.93 -22.70
N MET A 173 -17.35 -26.25 -21.43
CA MET A 173 -16.25 -27.15 -21.04
C MET A 173 -16.56 -28.58 -21.49
N ASP A 174 -17.77 -29.09 -21.23
CA ASP A 174 -18.19 -30.42 -21.64
C ASP A 174 -18.09 -30.60 -23.17
N ALA A 175 -18.46 -29.58 -23.95
CA ALA A 175 -18.30 -29.60 -25.41
C ALA A 175 -16.83 -29.65 -25.86
N ARG A 176 -15.93 -28.94 -25.15
CA ARG A 176 -14.49 -29.02 -25.43
C ARG A 176 -13.90 -30.37 -25.03
N ASP A 177 -14.33 -30.93 -23.90
CA ASP A 177 -13.87 -32.23 -23.44
C ASP A 177 -14.31 -33.33 -24.41
N GLN A 178 -15.54 -33.27 -24.93
CA GLN A 178 -16.01 -34.16 -26.00
C GLN A 178 -15.18 -34.01 -27.28
N GLN A 179 -14.83 -32.78 -27.65
CA GLN A 179 -13.98 -32.53 -28.82
C GLN A 179 -12.55 -33.07 -28.63
N ILE A 180 -11.98 -32.90 -27.44
CA ILE A 180 -10.68 -33.46 -27.08
C ILE A 180 -10.71 -34.99 -27.14
N GLU A 181 -11.77 -35.62 -26.63
CA GLU A 181 -11.90 -37.08 -26.65
C GLU A 181 -12.10 -37.62 -28.07
N SER A 182 -12.85 -36.90 -28.91
CA SER A 182 -12.95 -37.20 -30.34
C SER A 182 -11.59 -37.13 -31.04
N LEU A 183 -10.81 -36.07 -30.79
CA LEU A 183 -9.48 -35.90 -31.38
C LEU A 183 -8.49 -36.96 -30.87
N LYS A 184 -8.58 -37.36 -29.60
CA LYS A 184 -7.80 -38.50 -29.09
C LYS A 184 -8.15 -39.79 -29.82
N GLY A 185 -9.43 -40.08 -30.01
CA GLY A 185 -9.87 -41.26 -30.77
C GLY A 185 -9.37 -41.25 -32.22
N GLU A 186 -9.34 -40.08 -32.87
CA GLU A 186 -8.74 -39.93 -34.20
C GLU A 186 -7.22 -40.13 -34.18
N ILE A 187 -6.51 -39.62 -33.18
CA ILE A 187 -5.07 -39.83 -33.01
C ILE A 187 -4.76 -41.32 -32.76
N GLU A 188 -5.53 -41.99 -31.90
CA GLU A 188 -5.39 -43.42 -31.63
C GLU A 188 -5.67 -44.27 -32.88
N ALA A 189 -6.67 -43.89 -33.69
CA ALA A 189 -6.95 -44.53 -34.97
C ALA A 189 -5.81 -44.35 -35.98
N LEU A 190 -5.22 -43.14 -36.04
CA LEU A 190 -4.06 -42.86 -36.90
C LEU A 190 -2.80 -43.57 -36.43
N GLN A 191 -2.59 -43.71 -35.12
CA GLN A 191 -1.50 -44.50 -34.54
C GLN A 191 -1.67 -45.99 -34.83
N SER A 192 -2.89 -46.52 -34.72
CA SER A 192 -3.22 -47.90 -35.11
C SER A 192 -3.01 -48.14 -36.61
N TRP A 193 -3.31 -47.16 -37.46
CA TRP A 193 -3.01 -47.23 -38.90
C TRP A 193 -1.51 -47.16 -39.17
N GLY A 194 -0.76 -46.35 -38.41
CA GLY A 194 0.70 -46.30 -38.45
C GLY A 194 1.35 -47.64 -38.09
N GLU A 195 0.82 -48.34 -37.08
CA GLU A 195 1.28 -49.67 -36.68
C GLU A 195 0.90 -50.77 -37.71
N GLU A 196 -0.20 -50.63 -38.45
CA GLU A 196 -0.59 -51.61 -39.49
C GLU A 196 0.20 -51.43 -40.81
N VAL A 197 0.68 -50.21 -41.10
CA VAL A 197 1.49 -49.92 -42.29
C VAL A 197 2.95 -50.39 -42.14
N ASP A 198 3.47 -50.48 -40.90
CA ASP A 198 4.84 -50.92 -40.62
C ASP A 198 5.04 -52.46 -40.74
N LEU A 199 3.96 -53.22 -40.93
CA LEU A 199 3.98 -54.70 -41.03
C LEU A 199 3.68 -55.26 -42.43
N LYS A 200 3.43 -54.42 -43.45
CA LYS A 200 3.08 -54.86 -44.81
C LYS A 200 4.01 -54.36 -45.93
N SER A 201 5.17 -53.78 -45.60
CA SER A 201 6.17 -53.42 -46.62
C SER A 201 7.04 -54.62 -47.02
N THR A 202 6.45 -55.69 -47.55
CA THR A 202 7.21 -56.71 -48.32
C THR A 202 6.33 -57.33 -49.41
N THR A 203 6.71 -57.06 -50.66
CA THR A 203 6.33 -57.76 -51.91
C THR A 203 4.85 -57.83 -52.28
N GLN A 204 4.44 -57.05 -53.28
CA GLN A 204 3.89 -57.57 -54.54
C GLN A 204 3.68 -56.43 -55.54
N ALA A 205 4.25 -56.57 -56.73
CA ALA A 205 3.91 -55.73 -57.87
C ALA A 205 2.50 -56.14 -58.33
N GLU A 206 1.51 -55.34 -57.98
CA GLU A 206 0.15 -55.46 -58.53
C GLU A 206 0.12 -54.96 -59.98
N PRO A 207 -0.75 -55.54 -60.83
CA PRO A 207 -0.88 -55.12 -62.22
C PRO A 207 -1.32 -53.65 -62.30
N HIS A 208 -0.80 -52.93 -63.29
CA HIS A 208 -0.98 -51.49 -63.52
C HIS A 208 -2.44 -50.99 -63.39
N ASP A 209 -3.43 -51.85 -63.68
CA ASP A 209 -4.86 -51.54 -63.53
C ASP A 209 -5.32 -51.41 -62.06
N ALA A 210 -4.77 -52.21 -61.15
CA ALA A 210 -5.10 -52.13 -59.72
C ALA A 210 -4.47 -50.89 -59.06
N ALA A 211 -3.25 -50.54 -59.48
CA ALA A 211 -2.60 -49.29 -59.07
C ALA A 211 -3.36 -48.06 -59.58
N GLN A 212 -3.87 -48.07 -60.83
CA GLN A 212 -4.71 -46.99 -61.35
C GLN A 212 -6.06 -46.89 -60.63
N GLN A 213 -6.69 -48.02 -60.31
CA GLN A 213 -7.94 -48.02 -59.55
C GLN A 213 -7.72 -47.48 -58.13
N LYS A 214 -6.60 -47.82 -57.50
CA LYS A 214 -6.20 -47.26 -56.19
C LYS A 214 -5.89 -45.77 -56.27
N ILE A 215 -5.25 -45.30 -57.34
CA ILE A 215 -5.00 -43.87 -57.57
C ILE A 215 -6.32 -43.11 -57.79
N GLU A 216 -7.28 -43.68 -58.50
CA GLU A 216 -8.62 -43.08 -58.71
C GLU A 216 -9.42 -43.01 -57.40
N GLU A 217 -9.38 -44.07 -56.58
CA GLU A 217 -9.95 -44.08 -55.23
C GLU A 217 -9.32 -42.99 -54.36
N LEU A 218 -7.99 -42.92 -54.30
CA LEU A 218 -7.28 -41.89 -53.53
C LEU A 218 -7.61 -40.49 -54.04
N HIS A 219 -7.75 -40.26 -55.35
CA HIS A 219 -8.17 -38.96 -55.87
C HIS A 219 -9.60 -38.58 -55.47
N ASN A 220 -10.52 -39.55 -55.42
CA ASN A 220 -11.88 -39.31 -54.96
C ASN A 220 -11.91 -39.01 -53.45
N GLU A 221 -11.16 -39.76 -52.65
CA GLU A 221 -11.02 -39.48 -51.21
C GLU A 221 -10.40 -38.09 -50.96
N LEU A 222 -9.40 -37.71 -51.75
CA LEU A 222 -8.76 -36.39 -51.66
C LEU A 222 -9.73 -35.27 -52.07
N ARG A 223 -10.57 -35.52 -53.08
CA ARG A 223 -11.64 -34.60 -53.48
C ARG A 223 -12.70 -34.43 -52.40
N ASP A 224 -13.14 -35.52 -51.78
CA ASP A 224 -14.12 -35.48 -50.69
C ASP A 224 -13.55 -34.78 -49.45
N ALA A 225 -12.28 -35.04 -49.12
CA ALA A 225 -11.56 -34.32 -48.08
C ALA A 225 -11.47 -32.82 -48.39
N ASN A 226 -11.22 -32.45 -49.65
CA ASN A 226 -11.13 -31.05 -50.06
C ASN A 226 -12.49 -30.32 -49.98
N ASN A 227 -13.58 -30.97 -50.41
CA ASN A 227 -14.93 -30.43 -50.25
C ASN A 227 -15.28 -30.22 -48.77
N LYS A 228 -14.91 -31.19 -47.91
CA LYS A 228 -15.12 -31.08 -46.46
C LYS A 228 -14.28 -29.96 -45.84
N ASN A 229 -13.08 -29.72 -46.37
CA ASN A 229 -12.25 -28.61 -45.96
C ASN A 229 -12.86 -27.26 -46.35
N GLU A 230 -13.45 -27.15 -47.55
CA GLU A 230 -14.21 -25.96 -47.98
C GLU A 230 -15.42 -25.69 -47.07
N GLU A 231 -16.19 -26.74 -46.71
CA GLU A 231 -17.30 -26.62 -45.75
C GLU A 231 -16.80 -26.15 -44.37
N LEU A 232 -15.67 -26.69 -43.89
CA LEU A 232 -15.06 -26.26 -42.65
C LEU A 232 -14.59 -24.80 -42.72
N GLU A 233 -14.01 -24.36 -43.83
CA GLU A 233 -13.64 -22.95 -44.03
C GLU A 233 -14.87 -22.04 -44.00
N GLU A 234 -15.98 -22.44 -44.61
CA GLU A 234 -17.25 -21.69 -44.55
C GLU A 234 -17.77 -21.60 -43.11
N THR A 235 -17.76 -22.70 -42.35
CA THR A 235 -18.16 -22.66 -40.93
C THR A 235 -17.25 -21.77 -40.08
N ILE A 236 -15.93 -21.79 -40.32
CA ILE A 236 -14.96 -20.94 -39.63
C ILE A 236 -15.22 -19.46 -39.94
N THR A 237 -15.53 -19.12 -41.20
CA THR A 237 -15.85 -17.73 -41.56
C THR A 237 -17.14 -17.24 -40.88
N ASN A 238 -18.18 -18.06 -40.85
CA ASN A 238 -19.42 -17.74 -40.14
C ASN A 238 -19.19 -17.55 -38.62
N LEU A 239 -18.42 -18.44 -37.99
CA LEU A 239 -18.05 -18.29 -36.57
C LEU A 239 -17.23 -17.01 -36.31
N ARG A 240 -16.30 -16.66 -37.21
CA ARG A 240 -15.54 -15.39 -37.11
C ARG A 240 -16.45 -14.18 -37.17
N ASP A 241 -17.47 -14.18 -38.03
CA ASP A 241 -18.43 -13.08 -38.14
C ASP A 241 -19.34 -12.99 -36.90
N GLN A 242 -19.78 -14.12 -36.35
CA GLN A 242 -20.51 -14.14 -35.07
C GLN A 242 -19.67 -13.59 -33.91
N ILE A 243 -18.40 -13.98 -33.82
CA ILE A 243 -17.46 -13.44 -32.82
C ILE A 243 -17.29 -11.92 -33.01
N ARG A 244 -17.17 -11.44 -34.25
CA ARG A 244 -17.09 -10.01 -34.56
C ARG A 244 -18.34 -9.27 -34.08
N HIS A 245 -19.53 -9.80 -34.35
CA HIS A 245 -20.79 -9.22 -33.91
C HIS A 245 -20.90 -9.17 -32.38
N LEU A 246 -20.53 -10.25 -31.69
CA LEU A 246 -20.53 -10.28 -30.22
C LEU A 246 -19.54 -9.28 -29.62
N ARG A 247 -18.34 -9.14 -30.20
CA ARG A 247 -17.36 -8.12 -29.77
C ARG A 247 -17.90 -6.70 -29.91
N LEU A 248 -18.56 -6.38 -31.02
CA LEU A 248 -19.19 -5.06 -31.21
C LEU A 248 -20.30 -4.81 -30.19
N LYS A 249 -21.11 -5.83 -29.87
CA LYS A 249 -22.17 -5.73 -28.87
C LYS A 249 -21.62 -5.51 -27.47
N ILE A 250 -20.56 -6.23 -27.09
CA ILE A 250 -19.85 -6.03 -25.82
C ILE A 250 -19.28 -4.61 -25.75
N GLN A 251 -18.57 -4.16 -26.78
CA GLN A 251 -18.00 -2.81 -26.84
C GLN A 251 -19.07 -1.73 -26.69
N THR A 252 -20.21 -1.88 -27.38
CA THR A 252 -21.34 -0.94 -27.27
C THR A 252 -21.91 -0.91 -25.87
N ASN A 253 -22.08 -2.08 -25.22
CA ASN A 253 -22.54 -2.14 -23.84
C ASN A 253 -21.55 -1.51 -22.86
N THR A 254 -20.24 -1.70 -23.05
CA THR A 254 -19.20 -1.07 -22.24
C THR A 254 -19.22 0.45 -22.38
N ILE A 255 -19.39 0.98 -23.61
CA ILE A 255 -19.53 2.42 -23.84
C ILE A 255 -20.78 2.97 -23.14
N ASN A 256 -21.90 2.25 -23.20
CA ASN A 256 -23.12 2.69 -22.51
C ASN A 256 -22.97 2.65 -20.99
N GLN A 257 -22.35 1.62 -20.43
CA GLN A 257 -22.09 1.50 -18.98
C GLN A 257 -21.12 2.56 -18.47
N THR A 258 -20.09 2.89 -19.25
CA THR A 258 -19.15 3.97 -18.90
C THR A 258 -19.86 5.33 -18.94
N ALA A 259 -20.68 5.60 -19.95
CA ALA A 259 -21.47 6.83 -20.02
C ALA A 259 -22.46 6.98 -18.86
N THR A 260 -23.12 5.89 -18.42
CA THR A 260 -24.02 5.94 -17.25
C THR A 260 -23.24 6.10 -15.94
N SER A 261 -22.08 5.45 -15.81
CA SER A 261 -21.19 5.63 -14.66
C SER A 261 -20.71 7.08 -14.53
N GLU A 262 -20.27 7.70 -15.63
CA GLU A 262 -19.87 9.11 -15.65
C GLU A 262 -21.02 10.06 -15.30
N ALA A 263 -22.24 9.78 -15.78
CA ALA A 263 -23.42 10.57 -15.44
C ALA A 263 -23.73 10.51 -13.93
N ASN A 264 -23.66 9.30 -13.34
CA ASN A 264 -23.86 9.11 -11.90
C ASN A 264 -22.76 9.79 -11.08
N GLU A 265 -21.51 9.78 -11.55
CA GLU A 265 -20.40 10.47 -10.88
C GLU A 265 -20.57 11.99 -10.90
N ARG A 266 -21.07 12.56 -12.01
CA ARG A 266 -21.46 13.98 -12.09
C ARG A 266 -22.60 14.34 -11.14
N GLU A 267 -23.57 13.45 -10.97
CA GLU A 267 -24.65 13.65 -9.99
C GLU A 267 -24.13 13.57 -8.55
N MET A 268 -23.28 12.59 -8.24
CA MET A 268 -22.67 12.44 -6.92
C MET A 268 -21.76 13.61 -6.53
N THR A 269 -21.02 14.17 -7.49
CA THR A 269 -20.21 15.38 -7.27
C THR A 269 -21.10 16.59 -6.98
N SER A 270 -22.16 16.81 -7.77
CA SER A 270 -23.16 17.85 -7.51
C SER A 270 -23.80 17.73 -6.12
N LEU A 271 -24.15 16.51 -5.70
CA LEU A 271 -24.70 16.27 -4.36
C LEU A 271 -23.66 16.52 -3.25
N ARG A 272 -22.38 16.19 -3.46
CA ARG A 272 -21.30 16.50 -2.51
C ARG A 272 -21.11 18.00 -2.36
N ASP A 273 -21.12 18.74 -3.46
CA ASP A 273 -20.99 20.21 -3.44
C ASP A 273 -22.17 20.83 -2.68
N ARG A 274 -23.40 20.35 -2.95
CA ARG A 274 -24.60 20.77 -2.21
C ARG A 274 -24.50 20.48 -0.71
N ASN A 275 -23.94 19.33 -0.34
CA ASN A 275 -23.77 18.96 1.05
C ASN A 275 -22.68 19.79 1.75
N ALA A 276 -21.63 20.17 1.02
CA ALA A 276 -20.62 21.11 1.50
C ALA A 276 -21.21 22.52 1.72
N GLU A 277 -22.07 23.00 0.83
CA GLU A 277 -22.82 24.26 1.02
C GLU A 277 -23.68 24.22 2.28
N LEU A 278 -24.45 23.15 2.47
CA LEU A 278 -25.30 22.98 3.65
C LEU A 278 -24.48 22.91 4.95
N SER A 279 -23.32 22.25 4.91
CA SER A 279 -22.40 22.20 6.06
C SER A 279 -21.85 23.59 6.39
N ALA A 280 -21.47 24.37 5.38
CA ALA A 280 -21.00 25.74 5.59
C ALA A 280 -22.09 26.66 6.16
N LEU A 281 -23.36 26.48 5.75
CA LEU A 281 -24.50 27.21 6.32
C LEU A 281 -24.74 26.82 7.79
N LEU A 282 -24.61 25.54 8.13
CA LEU A 282 -24.75 25.07 9.51
C LEU A 282 -23.65 25.66 10.41
N ASP A 283 -22.40 25.67 9.95
CA ASP A 283 -21.28 26.29 10.66
C ASP A 283 -21.51 27.79 10.85
N ALA A 284 -22.04 28.49 9.84
CA ALA A 284 -22.40 29.90 9.96
C ALA A 284 -23.50 30.12 11.01
N GLN A 285 -24.54 29.28 11.02
CA GLN A 285 -25.61 29.36 12.02
C GLN A 285 -25.08 29.11 13.44
N GLN A 286 -24.16 28.17 13.62
CA GLN A 286 -23.51 27.94 14.92
C GLN A 286 -22.69 29.15 15.39
N ARG A 287 -21.97 29.81 14.48
CA ARG A 287 -21.23 31.05 14.81
C ARG A 287 -22.17 32.17 15.23
N TYR A 288 -23.27 32.38 14.51
CA TYR A 288 -24.29 33.36 14.90
C TYR A 288 -24.90 33.04 16.26
N GLY A 289 -25.16 31.76 16.55
CA GLY A 289 -25.63 31.32 17.88
C GLY A 289 -24.63 31.65 19.00
N GLN A 290 -23.33 31.44 18.76
CA GLN A 290 -22.28 31.78 19.72
C GLN A 290 -22.14 33.29 19.93
N GLU A 291 -22.23 34.08 18.85
CA GLU A 291 -22.22 35.55 18.92
C GLU A 291 -23.42 36.09 19.72
N TYR A 292 -24.60 35.49 19.53
CA TYR A 292 -25.80 35.86 20.28
C TYR A 292 -25.66 35.54 21.78
N GLN A 293 -25.15 34.35 22.13
CA GLN A 293 -24.87 33.99 23.52
C GLN A 293 -23.84 34.91 24.18
N HIS A 294 -22.82 35.32 23.43
CA HIS A 294 -21.83 36.27 23.91
C HIS A 294 -22.43 37.67 24.16
N LEU A 295 -23.33 38.13 23.28
CA LEU A 295 -24.08 39.39 23.47
C LEU A 295 -25.01 39.32 24.68
N GLU A 296 -25.73 38.20 24.87
CA GLU A 296 -26.56 37.98 26.07
C GLU A 296 -25.72 38.01 27.35
N ALA A 297 -24.55 37.37 27.35
CA ALA A 297 -23.64 37.39 28.50
C ALA A 297 -23.15 38.82 28.82
N GLN A 298 -22.82 39.61 27.80
CA GLN A 298 -22.44 41.03 27.99
C GLN A 298 -23.60 41.89 28.51
N LEU A 299 -24.84 41.62 28.07
CA LEU A 299 -26.04 42.27 28.59
C LEU A 299 -26.27 41.91 30.06
N ALA A 300 -26.13 40.64 30.42
CA ALA A 300 -26.24 40.16 31.80
C ALA A 300 -25.18 40.76 32.73
N GLU A 301 -23.94 40.94 32.25
CA GLU A 301 -22.88 41.61 33.01
C GLU A 301 -23.19 43.10 33.23
N LYS A 302 -23.74 43.78 32.22
CA LYS A 302 -24.20 45.18 32.36
C LYS A 302 -25.37 45.31 33.34
N THR A 303 -26.33 44.38 33.34
CA THR A 303 -27.43 44.41 34.33
C THR A 303 -26.92 44.17 35.74
N LEU A 304 -25.97 43.26 35.94
CA LEU A 304 -25.33 43.02 37.24
C LEU A 304 -24.56 44.26 37.73
N CYS A 305 -23.90 44.98 36.83
CA CYS A 305 -23.25 46.26 37.13
C CYS A 305 -24.27 47.33 37.57
N ASN A 306 -25.43 47.40 36.91
CA ASN A 306 -26.50 48.31 37.32
C ASN A 306 -27.10 47.95 38.68
N ASP A 307 -27.29 46.66 38.97
CA ASP A 307 -27.82 46.20 40.26
C ASP A 307 -26.85 46.50 41.41
N THR A 308 -25.55 46.30 41.19
CA THR A 308 -24.51 46.67 42.16
C THR A 308 -24.40 48.17 42.36
N LEU A 309 -24.60 48.97 41.31
CA LEU A 309 -24.68 50.43 41.41
C LEU A 309 -25.93 50.87 42.21
N ALA A 310 -27.08 50.24 41.97
CA ALA A 310 -28.31 50.47 42.70
C ALA A 310 -28.16 50.11 44.19
N GLU A 311 -27.49 49.01 44.51
CA GLU A 311 -27.20 48.63 45.89
C GLU A 311 -26.21 49.60 46.57
N TYR A 312 -25.24 50.14 45.82
CA TYR A 312 -24.34 51.18 46.31
C TYR A 312 -25.07 52.50 46.56
N ILE A 313 -25.97 52.92 45.66
CA ILE A 313 -26.86 54.08 45.86
C ILE A 313 -27.72 53.87 47.11
N ARG A 314 -28.34 52.69 47.28
CA ARG A 314 -29.14 52.37 48.47
C ARG A 314 -28.32 52.43 49.76
N LYS A 315 -27.07 51.96 49.73
CA LYS A 315 -26.14 52.07 50.88
C LYS A 315 -25.76 53.52 51.17
N LEU A 316 -25.58 54.35 50.15
CA LEU A 316 -25.35 55.79 50.31
C LEU A 316 -26.58 56.49 50.90
N GLU A 317 -27.78 56.19 50.41
CA GLU A 317 -29.06 56.66 50.96
C GLU A 317 -29.21 56.26 52.43
N GLU A 318 -28.87 55.01 52.79
CA GLU A 318 -28.93 54.52 54.16
C GLU A 318 -27.89 55.20 55.07
N GLN A 319 -26.71 55.54 54.55
CA GLN A 319 -25.71 56.33 55.28
C GLN A 319 -26.12 57.79 55.45
N ILE A 320 -26.77 58.39 54.45
CA ILE A 320 -27.36 59.74 54.54
C ILE A 320 -28.48 59.75 55.60
N TYR A 321 -29.31 58.72 55.64
CA TYR A 321 -30.37 58.57 56.64
C TYR A 321 -29.81 58.41 58.08
N LYS A 322 -28.71 57.67 58.23
CA LYS A 322 -28.03 57.44 59.52
C LYS A 322 -27.23 58.65 60.03
N THR A 323 -26.82 59.58 59.16
CA THR A 323 -26.03 60.76 59.53
C THR A 323 -26.87 61.99 59.88
N GLY A 324 -28.21 61.88 59.87
CA GLY A 324 -29.08 62.87 60.53
C GLY A 324 -29.10 64.25 59.87
N HIS A 325 -28.95 64.34 58.55
CA HIS A 325 -29.21 65.57 57.79
C HIS A 325 -30.52 65.44 56.98
N PRO A 326 -31.65 66.00 57.46
CA PRO A 326 -32.94 65.92 56.77
C PRO A 326 -33.09 67.01 55.68
N SER A 327 -32.10 67.15 54.79
CA SER A 327 -32.22 68.08 53.66
C SER A 327 -31.43 67.57 52.46
N LEU A 328 -31.99 66.60 51.72
CA LEU A 328 -31.71 66.30 50.29
C LEU A 328 -32.50 65.05 49.84
N VAL A 329 -33.78 64.96 50.15
CA VAL A 329 -34.70 63.99 49.53
C VAL A 329 -35.91 64.76 49.01
N ASP A 330 -35.62 65.60 48.02
CA ASP A 330 -36.61 66.20 47.14
C ASP A 330 -35.85 66.41 45.82
N LEU A 331 -35.72 65.35 45.02
CA LEU A 331 -35.64 65.44 43.56
C LEU A 331 -35.78 64.04 42.94
N ALA A 332 -36.74 63.96 42.01
CA ALA A 332 -36.94 62.90 41.01
C ALA A 332 -37.63 61.61 41.46
N VAL A 333 -38.90 61.73 41.83
CA VAL A 333 -39.93 60.83 41.31
C VAL A 333 -40.16 61.22 39.85
N TYR A 334 -39.84 60.34 38.90
CA TYR A 334 -40.51 60.31 37.61
C TYR A 334 -41.00 58.89 37.37
N ASP A 335 -42.31 58.74 37.56
CA ASP A 335 -43.11 57.63 37.07
C ASP A 335 -42.86 57.41 35.58
N VAL A 336 -42.53 56.17 35.20
CA VAL A 336 -42.86 55.68 33.86
C VAL A 336 -43.81 54.52 34.05
N VAL A 337 -45.07 54.87 33.85
CA VAL A 337 -46.27 54.06 33.77
C VAL A 337 -46.16 53.05 32.63
N ASP A 338 -46.47 51.80 32.93
CA ASP A 338 -46.88 50.78 31.97
C ASP A 338 -48.02 51.30 31.07
N LYS A 339 -47.85 51.23 29.75
CA LYS A 339 -48.93 50.79 28.86
C LYS A 339 -48.40 50.24 27.52
N PRO A 340 -49.02 49.17 27.00
CA PRO A 340 -48.61 48.45 25.80
C PRO A 340 -49.30 48.99 24.54
N GLU A 341 -48.81 48.56 23.37
CA GLU A 341 -49.51 48.28 22.10
C GLU A 341 -48.77 48.75 20.84
N SER A 342 -48.28 47.76 20.08
CA SER A 342 -48.56 47.56 18.65
C SER A 342 -47.98 48.48 17.56
N SER A 343 -47.81 47.85 16.39
CA SER A 343 -47.60 48.40 15.03
C SER A 343 -46.19 48.95 14.76
N GLU A 344 -45.39 48.23 13.97
CA GLU A 344 -45.35 48.21 12.51
C GLU A 344 -44.58 49.40 11.91
N ASN A 345 -43.75 49.01 10.93
CA ASN A 345 -43.21 49.76 9.81
C ASN A 345 -41.89 50.53 9.98
N GLU A 346 -40.93 49.99 9.23
CA GLU A 346 -40.17 50.69 8.17
C GLU A 346 -39.30 51.87 8.62
N ALA A 347 -38.11 52.10 8.07
CA ALA A 347 -37.22 51.45 7.15
C ALA A 347 -35.99 52.38 7.12
N GLN A 348 -34.89 51.88 6.55
CA GLN A 348 -33.88 52.70 5.87
C GLN A 348 -32.98 53.58 6.78
N SER A 349 -31.70 53.20 6.89
CA SER A 349 -30.64 53.67 6.00
C SER A 349 -30.31 55.15 6.19
N SER A 350 -29.22 55.42 6.92
CA SER A 350 -28.23 56.39 6.47
C SER A 350 -26.96 56.28 7.31
N ASN A 351 -25.86 56.07 6.59
CA ASN A 351 -24.51 56.44 7.00
C ASN A 351 -24.49 57.88 7.54
N GLU A 352 -23.70 58.13 8.59
CA GLU A 352 -22.85 59.32 8.62
C GLU A 352 -21.69 59.15 9.61
N GLU A 353 -20.51 59.52 9.10
CA GLU A 353 -19.24 59.69 9.80
C GLU A 353 -19.36 60.54 11.06
N VAL A 354 -18.67 60.13 12.13
CA VAL A 354 -17.96 61.10 12.98
C VAL A 354 -16.59 60.52 13.34
N VAL A 355 -15.58 61.13 12.71
CA VAL A 355 -14.18 61.11 13.13
C VAL A 355 -14.07 61.67 14.55
N ASN A 356 -13.35 60.97 15.43
CA ASN A 356 -12.58 61.67 16.46
C ASN A 356 -11.30 60.90 16.80
N GLU A 357 -10.19 61.53 16.48
CA GLU A 357 -8.83 61.13 16.81
C GLU A 357 -8.61 61.20 18.33
N SER A 358 -7.86 60.25 18.89
CA SER A 358 -6.77 60.45 19.87
C SER A 358 -6.46 59.16 20.65
N SER A 359 -5.43 58.42 20.25
CA SER A 359 -4.37 57.94 21.17
C SER A 359 -3.35 57.09 20.40
N GLU A 360 -2.10 57.53 20.44
CA GLU A 360 -0.95 56.92 19.80
C GLU A 360 -0.66 55.53 20.41
N GLY A 361 -0.83 54.48 19.60
CA GLY A 361 -0.31 53.14 19.84
C GLY A 361 0.62 52.73 18.69
N PRO A 362 1.73 51.99 18.94
CA PRO A 362 2.69 51.68 17.90
C PRO A 362 2.06 50.78 16.83
N GLY A 363 2.19 51.18 15.57
CA GLY A 363 1.47 50.61 14.44
C GLY A 363 1.65 49.09 14.20
N PRO A 364 0.78 48.50 13.36
CA PRO A 364 0.69 47.04 13.14
C PRO A 364 2.00 46.38 12.67
N ASN A 365 2.90 47.15 12.05
CA ASN A 365 4.20 46.68 11.60
C ASN A 365 5.18 46.32 12.74
N THR A 366 5.05 46.98 13.90
CA THR A 366 5.93 46.73 15.06
C THR A 366 5.51 45.46 15.80
N LYS A 367 4.20 45.19 15.88
CA LYS A 367 3.63 43.98 16.48
C LYS A 367 3.95 42.72 15.66
N ALA A 368 3.91 42.83 14.33
CA ALA A 368 4.32 41.77 13.41
C ALA A 368 5.82 41.45 13.51
N ASN A 369 6.68 42.48 13.59
CA ASN A 369 8.12 42.28 13.77
C ASN A 369 8.49 41.66 15.12
N LEU A 370 7.81 42.05 16.21
CA LEU A 370 7.98 41.43 17.53
C LEU A 370 7.58 39.95 17.54
N LEU A 371 6.48 39.59 16.87
CA LEU A 371 6.05 38.19 16.74
C LEU A 371 7.05 37.35 15.91
N LEU A 372 7.64 37.93 14.86
CA LEU A 372 8.64 37.26 14.03
C LEU A 372 9.96 37.03 14.81
N GLU A 373 10.43 38.05 15.54
CA GLU A 373 11.59 37.97 16.45
C GLU A 373 11.41 36.89 17.52
N LEU A 374 10.23 36.84 18.16
CA LEU A 374 9.89 35.82 19.16
C LEU A 374 9.86 34.41 18.55
N ARG A 375 9.35 34.25 17.33
CA ARG A 375 9.32 32.97 16.63
C ARG A 375 10.72 32.49 16.22
N ILE A 376 11.59 33.40 15.76
CA ILE A 376 13.00 33.09 15.45
C ILE A 376 13.77 32.73 16.73
N ARG A 377 13.55 33.44 17.84
CA ARG A 377 14.13 33.11 19.15
C ARG A 377 13.71 31.72 19.63
N SER A 378 12.43 31.38 19.49
CA SER A 378 11.89 30.06 19.84
C SER A 378 12.54 28.95 19.01
N CYS A 379 12.63 29.13 17.69
CA CYS A 379 13.30 28.17 16.79
C CYS A 379 14.80 28.00 17.12
N ARG A 380 15.52 29.10 17.40
CA ARG A 380 16.94 29.05 17.80
C ARG A 380 17.15 28.40 19.17
N SER A 381 16.21 28.57 20.10
CA SER A 381 16.22 27.90 21.40
C SER A 381 16.02 26.39 21.23
N LYS A 382 15.03 26.00 20.41
CA LYS A 382 14.73 24.58 20.12
C LYS A 382 15.88 23.87 19.41
N LYS A 383 16.54 24.53 18.43
CA LYS A 383 17.76 24.02 17.79
C LYS A 383 18.91 23.82 18.79
N ARG A 384 19.15 24.77 19.70
CA ARG A 384 20.18 24.62 20.75
C ARG A 384 19.85 23.51 21.74
N SER A 385 18.58 23.33 22.09
CA SER A 385 18.12 22.21 22.92
C SER A 385 18.37 20.87 22.24
N MET A 386 18.02 20.75 20.96
CA MET A 386 18.24 19.53 20.17
C MET A 386 19.74 19.23 19.98
N GLN A 387 20.58 20.26 19.78
CA GLN A 387 22.02 20.08 19.67
C GLN A 387 22.63 19.57 20.99
N ARG A 388 22.14 20.03 22.14
CA ARG A 388 22.59 19.55 23.46
C ARG A 388 22.17 18.10 23.72
N THR A 389 20.95 17.70 23.38
CA THR A 389 20.52 16.31 23.51
C THR A 389 21.28 15.38 22.56
N LEU A 390 21.61 15.84 21.35
CA LEU A 390 22.42 15.08 20.40
C LEU A 390 23.87 14.92 20.89
N ASN A 391 24.47 15.97 21.45
CA ASN A 391 25.79 15.89 22.08
C ASN A 391 25.78 14.96 23.30
N TRP A 392 24.74 15.03 24.13
CA TRP A 392 24.60 14.14 25.29
C TRP A 392 24.49 12.67 24.89
N LEU A 393 23.72 12.36 23.83
CA LEU A 393 23.56 11.01 23.30
C LEU A 393 24.86 10.46 22.67
N ASN A 394 25.61 11.31 21.97
CA ASN A 394 26.80 10.89 21.22
C ASN A 394 28.09 10.87 22.06
N TYR A 395 28.21 11.68 23.12
CA TYR A 395 29.46 11.83 23.87
C TYR A 395 29.32 11.54 25.37
N GLU A 396 28.35 12.15 26.08
CA GLU A 396 28.21 11.91 27.52
C GLU A 396 27.63 10.53 27.87
N ARG A 397 26.68 9.99 27.10
CA ARG A 397 26.01 8.72 27.40
C ARG A 397 26.93 7.49 27.24
N PRO A 398 27.82 7.41 26.23
CA PRO A 398 28.85 6.37 26.18
C PRO A 398 29.86 6.53 27.31
N LYS A 399 30.31 7.76 27.59
CA LYS A 399 31.28 8.07 28.66
C LYS A 399 30.77 7.64 30.05
N LYS A 400 29.51 7.95 30.39
CA LYS A 400 28.89 7.53 31.66
C LYS A 400 28.67 6.01 31.77
N ARG A 401 28.49 5.30 30.64
CA ARG A 401 28.42 3.83 30.64
C ARG A 401 29.77 3.19 30.90
N LEU A 402 30.86 3.79 30.41
CA LEU A 402 32.22 3.37 30.71
C LEU A 402 32.60 3.66 32.17
N GLU A 403 32.28 4.84 32.70
CA GLU A 403 32.53 5.18 34.12
C GLU A 403 31.76 4.28 35.11
N HIS A 404 30.60 3.73 34.70
CA HIS A 404 29.82 2.79 35.52
C HIS A 404 30.35 1.34 35.46
N CYS A 405 31.10 0.98 34.40
CA CYS A 405 31.78 -0.31 34.29
C CYS A 405 33.07 -0.36 35.13
N ASP A 406 33.79 0.76 35.30
CA ASP A 406 35.00 0.81 36.13
C ASP A 406 34.72 0.72 37.65
N GLN A 407 33.47 0.93 38.09
CA GLN A 407 33.06 0.83 39.49
C GLN A 407 32.62 -0.58 39.91
N HIS A 408 32.38 -1.48 38.96
CA HIS A 408 32.04 -2.88 39.22
C HIS A 408 33.07 -3.78 38.54
N ASN A 409 34.01 -4.26 39.35
CA ASN A 409 35.23 -4.93 38.96
C ASN A 409 35.01 -6.34 38.36
N GLU A 410 34.28 -6.45 37.25
CA GLU A 410 34.16 -7.65 36.44
C GLU A 410 34.17 -7.25 34.96
N ILE A 411 35.32 -7.41 34.28
CA ILE A 411 35.42 -7.32 32.83
C ILE A 411 35.26 -8.75 32.27
N PRO A 412 34.14 -9.10 31.61
CA PRO A 412 34.05 -10.35 30.87
C PRO A 412 34.98 -10.26 29.65
N HIS A 413 35.83 -11.27 29.46
CA HIS A 413 36.62 -11.43 28.23
C HIS A 413 35.72 -11.31 27.00
N GLY A 414 35.91 -10.25 26.20
CA GLY A 414 35.17 -10.01 24.96
C GLY A 414 34.55 -8.62 24.78
N THR A 415 34.71 -7.69 25.73
CA THR A 415 34.29 -6.29 25.52
C THR A 415 35.39 -5.49 24.80
N PRO A 416 35.10 -4.87 23.63
CA PRO A 416 36.10 -4.14 22.86
C PRO A 416 36.58 -2.92 23.62
N THR A 417 37.90 -2.71 23.65
CA THR A 417 38.53 -1.58 24.37
C THR A 417 38.12 -0.25 23.74
N PHE A 418 38.21 0.85 24.51
CA PHE A 418 37.93 2.20 24.01
C PHE A 418 38.70 2.51 22.72
N GLU A 419 39.95 2.06 22.63
CA GLU A 419 40.77 2.11 21.40
C GLU A 419 40.13 1.37 20.22
N GLN A 420 39.68 0.13 20.41
CA GLN A 420 39.02 -0.67 19.36
C GLN A 420 37.68 -0.08 18.92
N VAL A 421 36.93 0.53 19.85
CA VAL A 421 35.67 1.23 19.54
C VAL A 421 35.95 2.53 18.80
N THR A 422 36.97 3.30 19.19
CA THR A 422 37.36 4.51 18.47
C THR A 422 37.94 4.21 17.09
N GLU A 423 38.71 3.13 16.94
CA GLU A 423 39.29 2.70 15.67
C GLU A 423 38.21 2.20 14.71
N ARG A 424 37.22 1.45 15.23
CA ARG A 424 36.05 1.01 14.46
C ARG A 424 35.22 2.20 13.99
N ILE A 425 34.91 3.16 14.87
CA ILE A 425 34.15 4.37 14.50
C ILE A 425 34.94 5.23 13.51
N PHE A 426 36.27 5.29 13.60
CA PHE A 426 37.11 6.00 12.63
C PHE A 426 37.13 5.29 11.27
N LYS A 427 37.29 3.96 11.24
CA LYS A 427 37.22 3.15 10.02
C LYS A 427 35.86 3.28 9.33
N GLU A 428 34.77 3.22 10.08
CA GLU A 428 33.39 3.35 9.57
C GLU A 428 33.14 4.75 8.98
N LYS A 429 33.72 5.81 9.59
CA LYS A 429 33.67 7.17 9.05
C LYS A 429 34.50 7.35 7.78
N ILE A 430 35.66 6.70 7.71
CA ILE A 430 36.52 6.72 6.51
C ILE A 430 35.85 5.95 5.37
N GLU A 431 35.26 4.79 5.64
CA GLU A 431 34.54 3.99 4.64
C GLU A 431 33.29 4.72 4.15
N LYS A 432 32.55 5.37 5.03
CA LYS A 432 31.40 6.20 4.64
C LYS A 432 31.81 7.40 3.78
N ALA A 433 32.92 8.06 4.11
CA ALA A 433 33.47 9.13 3.28
C ALA A 433 33.97 8.60 1.92
N ARG A 434 34.55 7.40 1.86
CA ARG A 434 34.93 6.74 0.60
C ARG A 434 33.73 6.39 -0.26
N ALA A 435 32.65 5.89 0.35
CA ALA A 435 31.40 5.57 -0.33
C ALA A 435 30.66 6.82 -0.85
N GLU A 436 30.69 7.92 -0.10
CA GLU A 436 30.15 9.20 -0.57
C GLU A 436 30.99 9.75 -1.74
N VAL A 437 32.33 9.65 -1.68
CA VAL A 437 33.21 10.06 -2.79
C VAL A 437 33.00 9.21 -4.04
N THR A 438 32.79 7.89 -3.93
CA THR A 438 32.47 7.04 -5.08
C THR A 438 31.09 7.37 -5.64
N HIS A 439 30.09 7.60 -4.79
CA HIS A 439 28.75 8.00 -5.21
C HIS A 439 28.75 9.34 -5.99
N TRP A 440 29.48 10.35 -5.49
CA TRP A 440 29.62 11.63 -6.19
C TRP A 440 30.46 11.54 -7.46
N LYS A 441 31.44 10.63 -7.54
CA LYS A 441 32.17 10.33 -8.79
C LYS A 441 31.30 9.67 -9.86
N THR A 442 30.39 8.78 -9.46
CA THR A 442 29.42 8.18 -10.39
C THR A 442 28.44 9.22 -10.92
N ILE A 443 27.92 10.09 -10.06
CA ILE A 443 27.05 11.21 -10.45
C ILE A 443 27.77 12.22 -11.36
N ALA A 444 29.05 12.50 -11.10
CA ALA A 444 29.86 13.40 -11.92
C ALA A 444 30.21 12.81 -13.30
N GLY A 445 30.39 11.50 -13.40
CA GLY A 445 30.63 10.78 -14.67
C GLY A 445 29.45 10.82 -15.65
N GLU A 446 28.23 10.98 -15.13
CA GLU A 446 27.00 10.99 -15.94
C GLU A 446 26.61 12.39 -16.46
N ASN A 447 27.10 13.48 -15.87
CA ASN A 447 26.60 14.84 -16.16
C ASN A 447 27.64 15.92 -16.47
N GLY A 448 28.92 15.58 -16.65
CA GLY A 448 29.93 16.44 -17.31
C GLY A 448 29.91 17.92 -16.90
N GLN A 449 30.13 18.24 -15.62
CA GLN A 449 30.23 19.63 -15.15
C GLN A 449 31.42 19.81 -14.21
N ALA A 450 32.39 20.61 -14.68
CA ALA A 450 33.65 20.97 -14.02
C ALA A 450 33.51 21.56 -12.60
N TYR A 451 32.30 21.90 -12.17
CA TYR A 451 31.98 22.41 -10.83
C TYR A 451 32.21 21.36 -9.72
N TYR A 452 32.01 20.07 -10.01
CA TYR A 452 32.21 19.00 -9.02
C TYR A 452 33.68 18.54 -8.90
N ASP A 453 34.48 18.73 -9.95
CA ASP A 453 35.91 18.37 -9.94
C ASP A 453 36.74 19.23 -8.97
N GLU A 454 36.35 20.49 -8.79
CA GLU A 454 37.04 21.41 -7.88
C GLU A 454 36.72 21.11 -6.40
N GLU A 455 35.48 20.69 -6.10
CA GLU A 455 35.08 20.29 -4.77
C GLU A 455 35.63 18.89 -4.40
N ILE A 456 35.71 17.97 -5.38
CA ILE A 456 36.42 16.68 -5.24
C ILE A 456 37.92 16.92 -4.98
N LYS A 457 38.56 17.87 -5.66
CA LYS A 457 39.97 18.24 -5.38
C LYS A 457 40.18 18.82 -3.99
N LYS A 458 39.26 19.64 -3.47
CA LYS A 458 39.33 20.15 -2.09
C LYS A 458 39.19 19.02 -1.06
N LEU A 459 38.28 18.08 -1.28
CA LEU A 459 38.08 16.93 -0.40
C LEU A 459 39.26 15.96 -0.44
N GLN A 460 39.86 15.72 -1.61
CA GLN A 460 41.09 14.93 -1.77
C GLN A 460 42.28 15.57 -1.06
N LYS A 461 42.43 16.91 -1.10
CA LYS A 461 43.48 17.64 -0.40
C LYS A 461 43.33 17.60 1.12
N ALA A 462 42.09 17.56 1.63
CA ALA A 462 41.80 17.41 3.06
C ALA A 462 42.05 15.98 3.56
N LEU A 463 41.89 14.96 2.69
CA LEU A 463 42.27 13.58 2.99
C LEU A 463 43.79 13.38 3.01
N SER A 464 44.51 13.91 2.00
CA SER A 464 45.98 13.79 1.94
C SER A 464 46.67 14.52 3.09
N GLY A 465 46.08 15.63 3.57
CA GLY A 465 46.60 16.36 4.74
C GLY A 465 46.47 15.60 6.06
N LYS A 466 45.56 14.63 6.16
CA LYS A 466 45.41 13.77 7.35
C LYS A 466 46.20 12.47 7.26
N GLU A 467 46.55 12.02 6.06
CA GLU A 467 47.47 10.89 5.84
C GLU A 467 48.92 11.30 6.13
N LEU A 468 49.32 12.53 5.82
CA LEU A 468 50.67 13.05 6.09
C LEU A 468 51.03 13.12 7.59
N GLU A 469 50.08 13.44 8.48
CA GLU A 469 50.32 13.47 9.93
C GLU A 469 50.57 12.07 10.54
N CYS A 470 50.16 10.99 9.85
CA CYS A 470 50.44 9.61 10.26
C CYS A 470 51.79 9.09 9.74
N ASP A 471 52.18 9.47 8.52
CA ASP A 471 53.44 9.00 7.90
C ASP A 471 54.69 9.69 8.50
N ASP A 472 54.58 10.94 8.94
CA ASP A 472 55.67 11.67 9.61
C ASP A 472 56.05 11.08 10.98
N GLN A 473 55.14 10.35 11.65
CA GLN A 473 55.43 9.63 12.89
C GLN A 473 56.11 8.27 12.66
N LEU A 474 55.99 7.69 11.45
CA LEU A 474 56.62 6.43 11.04
C LEU A 474 58.02 6.65 10.40
N ALA A 475 58.26 7.79 9.76
CA ALA A 475 59.55 8.14 9.16
C ALA A 475 60.66 8.44 10.20
N TYR A 476 60.30 8.81 11.43
CA TYR A 476 61.27 9.10 12.52
C TYR A 476 61.94 7.84 13.11
N ILE A 477 61.38 6.64 12.88
CA ILE A 477 61.87 5.38 13.46
C ILE A 477 62.73 4.57 12.47
N LEU A 478 62.67 4.88 11.16
CA LEU A 478 63.35 4.09 10.11
C LEU A 478 64.67 4.69 9.59
N LEU A 479 65.13 5.83 10.12
CA LEU A 479 66.33 6.52 9.65
C LEU A 479 67.60 6.28 10.51
N ASN A 480 67.72 5.12 11.16
CA ASN A 480 68.86 4.84 12.06
C ASN A 480 69.45 3.42 12.00
N ILE A 481 69.52 2.81 10.80
CA ILE A 481 70.41 1.66 10.56
C ILE A 481 71.08 1.82 9.18
N GLU A 482 72.41 1.84 9.20
CA GLU A 482 73.33 2.18 8.13
C GLU A 482 73.42 1.16 6.97
N THR A 483 73.73 1.70 5.80
CA THR A 483 74.16 1.08 4.51
C THR A 483 75.53 0.37 4.61
N PRO A 484 76.00 -0.44 3.62
CA PRO A 484 76.62 0.14 2.41
C PRO A 484 76.42 -0.63 1.09
N THR A 485 76.39 0.17 0.01
CA THR A 485 76.30 -0.14 -1.42
C THR A 485 77.67 -0.46 -2.05
N SER A 486 77.64 -1.22 -3.16
CA SER A 486 78.76 -1.56 -4.04
C SER A 486 79.05 -0.47 -5.09
N HIS A 487 80.30 -0.41 -5.57
CA HIS A 487 80.81 0.48 -6.62
C HIS A 487 81.08 -0.27 -7.94
N THR A 488 80.83 0.39 -9.07
CA THR A 488 81.47 0.14 -10.38
C THR A 488 81.71 1.48 -11.12
N ALA A 489 82.91 1.64 -11.71
CA ALA A 489 83.21 2.12 -13.09
C ALA A 489 84.59 2.85 -13.29
N GLN A 490 85.52 2.18 -13.99
CA GLN A 490 86.18 2.50 -15.30
C GLN A 490 87.14 3.71 -15.55
N ALA A 491 88.33 3.46 -16.17
CA ALA A 491 89.00 4.24 -17.27
C ALA A 491 90.42 3.69 -17.71
N ASP A 492 90.81 3.93 -18.99
CA ASP A 492 91.87 3.33 -19.85
C ASP A 492 93.29 4.02 -19.93
N SER A 493 94.28 3.30 -20.53
CA SER A 493 95.26 3.71 -21.61
C SER A 493 96.81 3.56 -21.42
N HIS A 494 97.51 3.30 -22.56
CA HIS A 494 98.91 2.90 -22.84
C HIS A 494 100.02 3.99 -22.77
N ILE A 495 101.33 3.61 -22.78
CA ILE A 495 102.45 4.14 -23.65
C ILE A 495 103.78 3.34 -23.50
N SER A 496 104.60 3.37 -24.57
CA SER A 496 105.80 2.58 -24.97
C SER A 496 107.17 3.20 -24.61
N ASN A 497 108.20 2.33 -24.62
CA ASN A 497 109.65 2.54 -24.41
C ASN A 497 110.38 3.21 -25.60
N ASP A 498 111.23 4.19 -25.29
CA ASP A 498 112.32 4.72 -26.14
C ASP A 498 113.48 5.12 -25.20
N GLU A 499 114.54 4.31 -25.10
CA GLU A 499 115.83 4.71 -24.55
C GLU A 499 116.92 3.66 -24.83
N LEU A 500 118.15 4.13 -25.09
CA LEU A 500 119.45 3.41 -25.19
C LEU A 500 119.94 2.98 -26.58
N SER A 501 120.38 3.96 -27.38
CA SER A 501 121.62 3.79 -28.15
C SER A 501 122.44 5.08 -28.20
N GLU A 502 123.51 5.17 -27.41
CA GLU A 502 124.53 6.21 -27.63
C GLU A 502 125.93 5.79 -27.14
N LYS A 503 126.90 6.08 -28.01
CA LYS A 503 128.35 6.32 -27.78
C LYS A 503 129.31 5.12 -27.81
N LEU A 504 130.10 5.06 -28.88
CA LEU A 504 131.56 5.03 -28.77
C LEU A 504 132.23 5.57 -30.06
N GLY A 505 133.10 6.57 -29.86
CA GLY A 505 133.86 7.28 -30.89
C GLY A 505 135.34 6.86 -30.94
N ARG A 506 135.90 7.02 -32.15
CA ARG A 506 137.29 6.81 -32.63
C ARG A 506 138.31 7.89 -32.09
N PRO A 507 139.52 8.11 -32.68
CA PRO A 507 140.79 7.34 -32.85
C PRO A 507 142.07 8.21 -32.56
N LYS A 508 143.25 7.81 -33.13
CA LYS A 508 144.50 8.58 -33.53
C LYS A 508 145.77 8.29 -32.70
N THR A 509 147.03 8.17 -33.18
CA THR A 509 147.86 8.41 -34.42
C THR A 509 149.24 7.72 -34.18
N THR A 510 150.14 7.32 -35.11
CA THR A 510 151.06 8.07 -36.04
C THR A 510 152.01 7.03 -36.73
N ASP A 511 152.73 7.24 -37.85
CA ASP A 511 152.35 7.67 -39.21
C ASP A 511 153.47 7.33 -40.25
N LEU A 512 154.17 6.18 -40.14
CA LEU A 512 155.01 5.68 -41.25
C LEU A 512 155.14 4.14 -41.26
N ASP A 513 155.22 3.50 -40.09
CA ASP A 513 154.87 2.07 -39.97
C ASP A 513 153.39 1.87 -40.32
N ASN A 514 152.55 2.85 -39.96
CA ASN A 514 151.15 2.90 -40.33
C ASN A 514 150.91 2.78 -41.82
N GLU A 515 151.75 3.24 -42.75
CA GLU A 515 151.37 3.21 -44.17
C GLU A 515 151.57 1.81 -44.80
N GLN A 516 152.59 1.08 -44.35
CA GLN A 516 152.78 -0.33 -44.68
C GLN A 516 151.79 -1.22 -43.91
N GLU A 517 151.55 -0.93 -42.63
CA GLU A 517 150.51 -1.57 -41.82
C GLU A 517 149.13 -1.29 -42.41
N ILE A 518 148.83 -0.08 -42.89
CA ILE A 518 147.56 0.29 -43.55
C ILE A 518 147.44 -0.45 -44.89
N ARG A 519 148.52 -0.66 -45.65
CA ARG A 519 148.44 -1.48 -46.87
C ARG A 519 148.17 -2.94 -46.55
N LYS A 520 148.84 -3.50 -45.54
CA LYS A 520 148.62 -4.88 -45.08
C LYS A 520 147.21 -5.04 -44.51
N LEU A 521 146.81 -4.15 -43.62
CA LEU A 521 145.47 -4.07 -43.05
C LEU A 521 144.40 -3.83 -44.12
N ARG A 522 144.64 -3.03 -45.16
CA ARG A 522 143.68 -2.87 -46.27
C ARG A 522 143.54 -4.15 -47.09
N LEU A 523 144.62 -4.91 -47.27
CA LEU A 523 144.57 -6.22 -47.92
C LEU A 523 143.83 -7.23 -47.05
N GLU A 524 144.12 -7.29 -45.75
CA GLU A 524 143.39 -8.10 -44.78
C GLU A 524 141.92 -7.69 -44.70
N LEU A 525 141.59 -6.39 -44.76
CA LEU A 525 140.21 -5.90 -44.74
C LEU A 525 139.49 -6.21 -46.06
N TYR A 526 140.20 -6.22 -47.19
CA TYR A 526 139.66 -6.66 -48.47
C TYR A 526 139.39 -8.17 -48.47
N GLU A 527 140.31 -8.98 -47.93
CA GLU A 527 140.11 -10.42 -47.75
C GLU A 527 138.99 -10.71 -46.76
N LEU A 528 138.91 -9.99 -45.64
CA LEU A 528 137.85 -10.13 -44.65
C LEU A 528 136.49 -9.71 -45.22
N LEU A 529 136.44 -8.64 -46.02
CA LEU A 529 135.21 -8.21 -46.69
C LEU A 529 134.78 -9.20 -47.76
N LYS A 530 135.74 -9.81 -48.47
CA LYS A 530 135.47 -10.91 -49.39
C LYS A 530 134.90 -12.12 -48.65
N CYS A 531 135.53 -12.56 -47.56
CA CYS A 531 135.02 -13.65 -46.73
C CYS A 531 133.66 -13.32 -46.08
N PHE A 532 133.44 -12.08 -45.67
CA PHE A 532 132.16 -11.63 -45.13
C PHE A 532 131.07 -11.66 -46.20
N ASN A 533 131.35 -11.17 -47.41
CA ASN A 533 130.41 -11.22 -48.52
C ASN A 533 130.15 -12.67 -48.94
N GLU A 534 131.17 -13.53 -49.00
CA GLU A 534 131.02 -14.96 -49.25
C GLU A 534 130.14 -15.63 -48.18
N LEU A 535 130.37 -15.34 -46.89
CA LEU A 535 129.57 -15.87 -45.79
C LEU A 535 128.13 -15.34 -45.81
N SER A 536 127.91 -14.05 -46.09
CA SER A 536 126.58 -13.48 -46.26
C SER A 536 125.85 -14.14 -47.43
N THR A 537 126.53 -14.35 -48.56
CA THR A 537 125.94 -15.06 -49.70
C THR A 537 125.59 -16.51 -49.34
N GLU A 538 126.46 -17.22 -48.62
CA GLU A 538 126.18 -18.56 -48.10
C GLU A 538 125.03 -18.57 -47.08
N TYR A 539 124.90 -17.55 -46.22
CA TYR A 539 123.78 -17.43 -45.29
C TYR A 539 122.45 -17.21 -46.01
N THR A 540 122.40 -16.31 -47.01
CA THR A 540 121.20 -16.16 -47.85
C THR A 540 120.89 -17.45 -48.60
N ARG A 541 121.90 -18.14 -49.15
CA ARG A 541 121.69 -19.44 -49.80
C ARG A 541 121.15 -20.49 -48.82
N TYR A 542 121.67 -20.53 -47.59
CA TYR A 542 121.19 -21.43 -46.55
C TYR A 542 119.76 -21.11 -46.13
N LYS A 543 119.43 -19.81 -45.95
CA LYS A 543 118.08 -19.36 -45.63
C LYS A 543 117.10 -19.69 -46.75
N ASP A 544 117.45 -19.39 -47.99
CA ASP A 544 116.62 -19.70 -49.16
C ASP A 544 116.48 -21.22 -49.32
N GLN A 545 117.53 -22.01 -49.07
CA GLN A 545 117.46 -23.47 -49.04
C GLN A 545 116.55 -23.98 -47.91
N HIS A 546 116.55 -23.35 -46.73
CA HIS A 546 115.71 -23.73 -45.59
C HIS A 546 114.24 -23.30 -45.75
N GLU A 547 113.98 -22.14 -46.36
CA GLU A 547 112.63 -21.68 -46.73
C GLU A 547 112.07 -22.48 -47.92
N SER A 548 112.93 -22.87 -48.87
CA SER A 548 112.58 -23.78 -49.97
C SER A 548 112.61 -25.27 -49.57
N ASN A 549 113.00 -25.57 -48.33
CA ASN A 549 113.06 -26.94 -47.83
C ASN A 549 111.61 -27.45 -47.72
N PRO A 550 111.24 -28.55 -48.38
CA PRO A 550 109.86 -29.08 -48.34
C PRO A 550 109.33 -29.30 -46.91
N SER A 551 110.20 -29.51 -45.92
CA SER A 551 109.81 -29.59 -44.51
C SER A 551 109.27 -28.28 -43.92
N SER A 552 109.75 -27.11 -44.37
CA SER A 552 109.26 -25.80 -43.91
C SER A 552 107.86 -25.50 -44.47
N ALA A 553 107.64 -25.80 -45.75
CA ALA A 553 106.33 -25.68 -46.39
C ALA A 553 105.29 -26.60 -45.72
N MET A 554 105.67 -27.84 -45.41
CA MET A 554 104.82 -28.80 -44.71
C MET A 554 104.46 -28.34 -43.28
N ASN A 555 105.40 -27.74 -42.56
CA ASN A 555 105.13 -27.16 -41.24
C ASN A 555 104.16 -25.98 -41.30
N ARG A 556 104.22 -25.17 -42.37
CA ARG A 556 103.26 -24.09 -42.62
C ARG A 556 101.86 -24.64 -42.90
N GLU A 557 101.74 -25.66 -43.73
CA GLU A 557 100.45 -26.35 -43.98
C GLU A 557 99.88 -26.99 -42.71
N PHE A 558 100.71 -27.58 -41.85
CA PHE A 558 100.25 -28.07 -40.55
C PHE A 558 99.73 -26.95 -39.65
N THR A 559 100.37 -25.78 -39.69
CA THR A 559 99.94 -24.61 -38.90
C THR A 559 98.59 -24.09 -39.40
N ASP A 560 98.44 -23.92 -40.71
CA ASP A 560 97.18 -23.49 -41.33
C ASP A 560 96.04 -24.49 -41.04
N ARG A 561 96.34 -25.79 -41.06
CA ARG A 561 95.37 -26.84 -40.70
C ARG A 561 95.01 -26.82 -39.22
N ILE A 562 95.99 -26.57 -38.33
CA ILE A 562 95.74 -26.40 -36.90
C ILE A 562 94.83 -25.19 -36.65
N ASP A 563 95.07 -24.06 -37.34
CA ASP A 563 94.27 -22.86 -37.16
C ASP A 563 92.86 -23.01 -37.75
N SER A 564 92.71 -23.71 -38.88
CA SER A 564 91.40 -24.11 -39.39
C SER A 564 90.64 -25.02 -38.41
N LEU A 565 91.32 -25.99 -37.80
CA LEU A 565 90.70 -26.87 -36.80
C LEU A 565 90.30 -26.12 -35.53
N LYS A 566 91.10 -25.15 -35.08
CA LYS A 566 90.72 -24.27 -33.96
C LYS A 566 89.50 -23.43 -34.28
N ALA A 567 89.42 -22.86 -35.49
CA ALA A 567 88.25 -22.10 -35.92
C ALA A 567 86.98 -22.97 -35.95
N SER A 568 87.07 -24.19 -36.51
CA SER A 568 85.96 -25.15 -36.46
C SER A 568 85.60 -25.53 -35.03
N LEU A 569 86.56 -25.72 -34.12
CA LEU A 569 86.29 -26.03 -32.72
C LEU A 569 85.49 -24.92 -32.02
N ILE A 570 85.88 -23.66 -32.23
CA ILE A 570 85.17 -22.48 -31.68
C ILE A 570 83.73 -22.44 -32.22
N GLU A 571 83.54 -22.65 -33.53
CA GLU A 571 82.19 -22.67 -34.12
C GLU A 571 81.32 -23.80 -33.55
N TYR A 572 81.89 -24.99 -33.33
CA TYR A 572 81.17 -26.08 -32.66
C TYR A 572 80.83 -25.75 -31.20
N GLU A 573 81.71 -25.06 -30.49
CA GLU A 573 81.49 -24.64 -29.10
C GLU A 573 80.39 -23.57 -29.00
N GLU A 574 80.38 -22.59 -29.91
CA GLU A 574 79.32 -21.59 -30.02
C GLU A 574 77.95 -22.22 -30.32
N ARG A 575 77.90 -23.18 -31.27
CA ARG A 575 76.67 -23.93 -31.58
C ARG A 575 76.20 -24.78 -30.40
N TYR A 576 77.12 -25.37 -29.65
CA TYR A 576 76.78 -26.12 -28.44
C TYR A 576 76.17 -25.22 -27.36
N GLU A 577 76.78 -24.06 -27.08
CA GLU A 577 76.25 -23.10 -26.10
C GLU A 577 74.93 -22.46 -26.56
N GLN A 578 74.72 -22.30 -27.87
CA GLN A 578 73.40 -21.93 -28.40
C GLN A 578 72.35 -23.01 -28.12
N CYS A 579 72.63 -24.27 -28.48
CA CYS A 579 71.70 -25.38 -28.24
C CYS A 579 71.39 -25.55 -26.74
N LYS A 580 72.39 -25.37 -25.87
CA LYS A 580 72.22 -25.41 -24.41
C LYS A 580 71.32 -24.29 -23.90
N ARG A 581 71.43 -23.07 -24.43
CA ARG A 581 70.51 -21.96 -24.11
C ARG A 581 69.09 -22.26 -24.57
N GLU A 582 68.92 -22.68 -25.82
CA GLU A 582 67.60 -23.04 -26.37
C GLU A 582 66.94 -24.16 -25.54
N ASN A 583 67.71 -25.18 -25.13
CA ASN A 583 67.23 -26.25 -24.27
C ASN A 583 66.85 -25.75 -22.86
N SER A 584 67.56 -24.76 -22.32
CA SER A 584 67.18 -24.15 -21.03
C SER A 584 65.89 -23.35 -21.13
N GLU A 585 65.64 -22.68 -22.26
CA GLU A 585 64.40 -21.94 -22.51
C GLU A 585 63.21 -22.89 -22.70
N THR A 586 63.37 -23.99 -23.43
CA THR A 586 62.30 -24.99 -23.58
C THR A 586 61.94 -25.64 -22.25
N VAL A 587 62.93 -25.95 -21.39
CA VAL A 587 62.68 -26.46 -20.04
C VAL A 587 61.88 -25.45 -19.21
N ALA A 588 62.27 -24.16 -19.23
CA ALA A 588 61.53 -23.12 -18.51
C ALA A 588 60.08 -22.97 -19.01
N GLN A 589 59.86 -23.11 -20.31
CA GLN A 589 58.50 -23.11 -20.89
C GLN A 589 57.68 -24.33 -20.43
N LEU A 590 58.28 -25.52 -20.38
CA LEU A 590 57.61 -26.74 -19.92
C LEU A 590 57.26 -26.68 -18.43
N GLU A 591 58.14 -26.12 -17.60
CA GLU A 591 57.86 -25.90 -16.17
C GLU A 591 56.69 -24.92 -15.98
N LYS A 592 56.65 -23.83 -16.76
CA LYS A 592 55.53 -22.88 -16.75
C LYS A 592 54.22 -23.54 -17.17
N LEU A 593 54.22 -24.29 -18.27
CA LEU A 593 53.05 -25.03 -18.74
C LEU A 593 52.56 -26.02 -17.68
N THR A 594 53.48 -26.72 -17.01
CA THR A 594 53.16 -27.67 -15.95
C THR A 594 52.49 -26.97 -14.76
N ALA A 595 53.01 -25.81 -14.34
CA ALA A 595 52.40 -25.01 -13.29
C ALA A 595 50.99 -24.50 -13.68
N ASP A 596 50.79 -24.10 -14.94
CA ASP A 596 49.48 -23.66 -15.43
C ASP A 596 48.47 -24.83 -15.50
N PHE A 597 48.90 -26.02 -15.90
CA PHE A 597 48.06 -27.23 -15.84
C PHE A 597 47.67 -27.62 -14.40
N GLU A 598 48.58 -27.49 -13.43
CA GLU A 598 48.26 -27.75 -12.03
C GLU A 598 47.23 -26.76 -11.47
N LYS A 599 47.34 -25.47 -11.81
CA LYS A 599 46.35 -24.45 -11.46
C LYS A 599 44.97 -24.76 -12.04
N LEU A 600 44.93 -25.10 -13.33
CA LEU A 600 43.69 -25.51 -14.01
C LEU A 600 43.06 -26.74 -13.33
N ARG A 601 43.88 -27.74 -13.01
CA ARG A 601 43.42 -28.95 -12.31
C ARG A 601 42.85 -28.64 -10.93
N PHE A 602 43.44 -27.69 -10.21
CA PHE A 602 42.94 -27.27 -8.90
C PHE A 602 41.64 -26.47 -9.01
N GLY A 603 41.56 -25.54 -9.97
CA GLY A 603 40.36 -24.73 -10.24
C GLY A 603 39.15 -25.57 -10.66
N VAL A 604 39.35 -26.61 -11.50
CA VAL A 604 38.27 -27.53 -11.88
C VAL A 604 37.78 -28.36 -10.69
N LYS A 605 38.68 -28.78 -9.80
CA LYS A 605 38.30 -29.51 -8.58
C LYS A 605 37.51 -28.64 -7.60
N SER A 606 37.93 -27.40 -7.38
CA SER A 606 37.22 -26.48 -6.47
C SER A 606 35.84 -26.11 -7.01
N ALA A 607 35.72 -25.82 -8.31
CA ALA A 607 34.43 -25.56 -8.94
C ALA A 607 33.47 -26.76 -8.81
N GLY A 608 34.00 -27.99 -8.94
CA GLY A 608 33.20 -29.20 -8.75
C GLY A 608 32.68 -29.39 -7.32
N THR A 609 33.46 -29.02 -6.29
CA THR A 609 33.01 -29.11 -4.90
C THR A 609 31.99 -28.05 -4.54
N ASP A 610 32.15 -26.83 -5.06
CA ASP A 610 31.23 -25.72 -4.80
C ASP A 610 29.85 -25.99 -5.44
N LEU A 611 29.84 -26.48 -6.69
CA LEU A 611 28.61 -26.92 -7.36
C LEU A 611 27.91 -28.07 -6.63
N ALA A 612 28.67 -29.02 -6.07
CA ALA A 612 28.09 -30.13 -5.31
C ALA A 612 27.44 -29.65 -3.99
N ALA A 613 28.07 -28.69 -3.31
CA ALA A 613 27.53 -28.08 -2.09
C ALA A 613 26.28 -27.24 -2.38
N GLU A 614 26.30 -26.44 -3.45
CA GLU A 614 25.14 -25.67 -3.90
C GLU A 614 23.97 -26.60 -4.28
N ASN A 615 24.24 -27.69 -5.00
CA ASN A 615 23.22 -28.67 -5.37
C ASN A 615 22.62 -29.37 -4.13
N ALA A 616 23.43 -29.64 -3.10
CA ALA A 616 22.93 -30.16 -1.83
C ALA A 616 22.00 -29.15 -1.12
N GLN A 617 22.38 -27.87 -1.07
CA GLN A 617 21.55 -26.81 -0.48
C GLN A 617 20.24 -26.60 -1.26
N LEU A 618 20.28 -26.66 -2.59
CA LEU A 618 19.09 -26.54 -3.42
C LEU A 618 18.13 -27.72 -3.20
N LYS A 619 18.65 -28.94 -3.00
CA LYS A 619 17.83 -30.10 -2.66
C LYS A 619 17.17 -29.98 -1.28
N GLU A 620 17.89 -29.44 -0.30
CA GLU A 620 17.35 -29.19 1.04
C GLU A 620 16.22 -28.17 1.00
N LYS A 621 16.44 -27.01 0.33
CA LYS A 621 15.40 -25.99 0.13
C LYS A 621 14.19 -26.52 -0.65
N LEU A 622 14.41 -27.41 -1.62
CA LEU A 622 13.31 -28.04 -2.36
C LEU A 622 12.48 -28.95 -1.44
N ASN A 623 13.12 -29.73 -0.56
CA ASN A 623 12.42 -30.55 0.41
C ASN A 623 11.64 -29.71 1.43
N GLU A 624 12.24 -28.62 1.93
CA GLU A 624 11.54 -27.67 2.81
C GLU A 624 10.29 -27.10 2.12
N ALA A 625 10.41 -26.63 0.87
CA ALA A 625 9.28 -26.11 0.10
C ALA A 625 8.19 -27.17 -0.16
N LEU A 626 8.57 -28.44 -0.37
CA LEU A 626 7.62 -29.54 -0.52
C LEU A 626 6.87 -29.83 0.80
N GLN A 627 7.56 -29.74 1.93
CA GLN A 627 6.97 -29.93 3.24
C GLN A 627 6.02 -28.79 3.60
N ASP A 628 6.39 -27.54 3.32
CA ASP A 628 5.53 -26.37 3.48
C ASP A 628 4.28 -26.47 2.61
N LYS A 629 4.42 -26.93 1.36
CA LYS A 629 3.28 -27.21 0.47
C LYS A 629 2.33 -28.24 1.10
N GLU A 630 2.84 -29.31 1.71
CA GLU A 630 2.01 -30.34 2.34
C GLU A 630 1.27 -29.80 3.58
N VAL A 631 1.92 -28.97 4.38
CA VAL A 631 1.28 -28.27 5.51
C VAL A 631 0.15 -27.36 5.02
N LEU A 632 0.40 -26.56 3.99
CA LEU A 632 -0.63 -25.69 3.40
C LEU A 632 -1.81 -26.47 2.81
N LEU A 633 -1.56 -27.63 2.18
CA LEU A 633 -2.63 -28.51 1.70
C LEU A 633 -3.47 -29.06 2.85
N ASN A 634 -2.84 -29.49 3.94
CA ASN A 634 -3.55 -29.98 5.13
C ASN A 634 -4.38 -28.87 5.79
N ASP A 635 -3.84 -27.65 5.89
CA ASP A 635 -4.58 -26.53 6.46
C ASP A 635 -5.72 -26.08 5.55
N SER A 636 -5.54 -26.09 4.23
CA SER A 636 -6.62 -25.88 3.26
C SER A 636 -7.77 -26.87 3.44
N GLN A 637 -7.46 -28.17 3.64
CA GLN A 637 -8.47 -29.19 3.93
C GLN A 637 -9.19 -28.94 5.26
N LYS A 638 -8.48 -28.52 6.31
CA LYS A 638 -9.10 -28.14 7.59
C LYS A 638 -10.03 -26.94 7.40
N PHE A 639 -9.60 -25.90 6.69
CA PHE A 639 -10.44 -24.74 6.39
C PHE A 639 -11.69 -25.16 5.62
N GLN A 640 -11.55 -25.99 4.60
CA GLN A 640 -12.70 -26.55 3.88
C GLN A 640 -13.65 -27.32 4.81
N GLY A 641 -13.12 -28.09 5.76
CA GLY A 641 -13.91 -28.76 6.80
C GLY A 641 -14.67 -27.78 7.70
N THR A 642 -14.03 -26.69 8.12
CA THR A 642 -14.69 -25.65 8.94
C THR A 642 -15.77 -24.89 8.18
N VAL A 643 -15.52 -24.54 6.92
CA VAL A 643 -16.52 -23.89 6.04
C VAL A 643 -17.74 -24.79 5.88
N ASN A 644 -17.53 -26.08 5.60
CA ASN A 644 -18.61 -27.05 5.50
C ASN A 644 -19.43 -27.18 6.81
N SER A 645 -18.80 -27.00 7.97
CA SER A 645 -19.50 -26.99 9.27
C SER A 645 -20.35 -25.72 9.44
N ILE A 646 -19.79 -24.56 9.08
CA ILE A 646 -20.49 -23.28 9.12
C ILE A 646 -21.69 -23.31 8.18
N ASP A 647 -21.56 -23.84 6.97
CA ASP A 647 -22.66 -23.96 6.01
C ASP A 647 -23.81 -24.81 6.56
N LYS A 648 -23.49 -25.91 7.26
CA LYS A 648 -24.50 -26.73 7.94
C LYS A 648 -25.20 -25.97 9.06
N GLU A 649 -24.48 -25.15 9.82
CA GLU A 649 -25.09 -24.32 10.87
C GLU A 649 -25.95 -23.20 10.31
N LEU A 650 -25.50 -22.54 9.23
CA LEU A 650 -26.28 -21.54 8.51
C LEU A 650 -27.58 -22.13 7.97
N GLU A 651 -27.55 -23.34 7.42
CA GLU A 651 -28.78 -23.97 6.92
C GLU A 651 -29.75 -24.32 8.05
N ARG A 652 -29.26 -24.79 9.21
CA ARG A 652 -30.10 -24.98 10.40
C ARG A 652 -30.73 -23.68 10.88
N ILE A 653 -29.97 -22.58 10.90
CA ILE A 653 -30.49 -21.27 11.30
C ILE A 653 -31.53 -20.77 10.30
N ARG A 654 -31.29 -20.93 8.99
CA ARG A 654 -32.26 -20.59 7.94
C ARG A 654 -33.54 -21.38 8.10
N GLU A 655 -33.47 -22.68 8.33
CA GLU A 655 -34.62 -23.54 8.57
C GLU A 655 -35.38 -23.12 9.84
N SER A 656 -34.67 -22.85 10.94
CA SER A 656 -35.28 -22.33 12.16
C SER A 656 -36.00 -20.99 11.95
N ASN A 657 -35.42 -20.07 11.17
CA ASN A 657 -36.06 -18.80 10.84
C ASN A 657 -37.30 -18.99 9.96
N ARG A 658 -37.26 -19.90 8.97
CA ARG A 658 -38.45 -20.24 8.16
C ARG A 658 -39.59 -20.74 9.06
N ASN A 659 -39.28 -21.60 10.04
CA ASN A 659 -40.27 -22.11 10.98
C ASN A 659 -40.86 -20.99 11.86
N LEU A 660 -40.01 -20.15 12.45
CA LEU A 660 -40.46 -19.00 13.26
C LEU A 660 -41.29 -18.00 12.47
N HIS A 661 -40.98 -17.78 11.19
CA HIS A 661 -41.81 -16.96 10.31
C HIS A 661 -43.17 -17.59 10.07
N GLY A 662 -43.23 -18.92 9.89
CA GLY A 662 -44.48 -19.68 9.82
C GLY A 662 -45.33 -19.52 11.09
N GLU A 663 -44.74 -19.78 12.26
CA GLU A 663 -45.42 -19.64 13.55
C GLU A 663 -45.93 -18.21 13.79
N ASN A 664 -45.12 -17.20 13.47
CA ASN A 664 -45.55 -15.80 13.58
C ASN A 664 -46.71 -15.46 12.64
N ALA A 665 -46.74 -16.03 11.43
CA ALA A 665 -47.86 -15.85 10.51
C ALA A 665 -49.14 -16.47 11.06
N GLU A 666 -49.05 -17.67 11.62
CA GLU A 666 -50.19 -18.34 12.28
C GLU A 666 -50.71 -17.56 13.49
N LEU A 667 -49.81 -17.05 14.32
CA LEU A 667 -50.17 -16.21 15.48
C LEU A 667 -50.84 -14.91 15.05
N ARG A 668 -50.39 -14.27 13.96
CA ARG A 668 -51.03 -13.07 13.40
C ARG A 668 -52.46 -13.36 12.96
N VAL A 669 -52.68 -14.47 12.24
CA VAL A 669 -54.04 -14.88 11.84
C VAL A 669 -54.93 -15.13 13.05
N SER A 670 -54.41 -15.76 14.10
CA SER A 670 -55.16 -15.98 15.36
C SER A 670 -55.50 -14.67 16.08
N LEU A 671 -54.57 -13.71 16.10
CA LEU A 671 -54.78 -12.39 16.69
C LEU A 671 -55.83 -11.59 15.91
N ASP A 672 -55.76 -11.59 14.58
CA ASP A 672 -56.74 -10.93 13.71
C ASP A 672 -58.13 -11.54 13.90
N GLY A 673 -58.23 -12.86 14.00
CA GLY A 673 -59.48 -13.55 14.32
C GLY A 673 -60.03 -13.15 15.70
N SER A 674 -59.17 -12.96 16.69
CA SER A 674 -59.57 -12.47 18.02
C SER A 674 -60.02 -11.01 17.97
N ARG A 675 -59.33 -10.17 17.21
CA ARG A 675 -59.68 -8.76 17.00
C ARG A 675 -61.03 -8.62 16.29
N ALA A 676 -61.31 -9.45 15.30
CA ALA A 676 -62.60 -9.50 14.61
C ALA A 676 -63.74 -9.82 15.58
N ARG A 677 -63.58 -10.85 16.43
CA ARG A 677 -64.57 -11.21 17.47
C ARG A 677 -64.82 -10.07 18.47
N VAL A 678 -63.77 -9.38 18.90
CA VAL A 678 -63.92 -8.22 19.79
C VAL A 678 -64.64 -7.07 19.09
N SER A 679 -64.34 -6.83 17.81
CA SER A 679 -65.03 -5.80 17.01
C SER A 679 -66.53 -6.10 16.90
N GLU A 680 -66.88 -7.36 16.59
CA GLU A 680 -68.27 -7.81 16.52
C GLU A 680 -68.99 -7.65 17.87
N SER A 681 -68.33 -8.02 18.97
CA SER A 681 -68.88 -7.82 20.32
C SER A 681 -69.08 -6.35 20.67
N ASN A 682 -68.17 -5.46 20.30
CA ASN A 682 -68.32 -4.02 20.50
C ASN A 682 -69.47 -3.42 19.68
N GLU A 683 -69.67 -3.92 18.46
CA GLU A 683 -70.78 -3.49 17.61
C GLU A 683 -72.13 -3.92 18.21
N MET A 684 -72.24 -5.15 18.72
CA MET A 684 -73.40 -5.61 19.47
C MET A 684 -73.65 -4.77 20.73
N LEU A 685 -72.61 -4.48 21.53
CA LEU A 685 -72.73 -3.62 22.71
C LEU A 685 -73.19 -2.20 22.36
N ARG A 686 -72.72 -1.66 21.24
CA ARG A 686 -73.18 -0.37 20.73
C ARG A 686 -74.66 -0.42 20.37
N GLY A 687 -75.11 -1.49 19.71
CA GLY A 687 -76.52 -1.75 19.42
C GLY A 687 -77.39 -1.82 20.68
N PHE A 688 -76.97 -2.58 21.70
CA PHE A 688 -77.68 -2.61 22.98
C PHE A 688 -77.72 -1.25 23.67
N ARG A 689 -76.64 -0.46 23.58
CA ARG A 689 -76.61 0.88 24.17
C ARG A 689 -77.56 1.83 23.46
N THR A 690 -77.70 1.74 22.13
CA THR A 690 -78.69 2.52 21.39
C THR A 690 -80.11 2.12 21.77
N GLU A 691 -80.41 0.82 21.82
CA GLU A 691 -81.73 0.32 22.25
C GLU A 691 -82.09 0.76 23.67
N LEU A 692 -81.14 0.69 24.62
CA LEU A 692 -81.36 1.16 25.99
C LEU A 692 -81.63 2.66 26.07
N ASN A 693 -80.96 3.47 25.25
CA ASN A 693 -81.24 4.90 25.18
C ASN A 693 -82.65 5.16 24.61
N GLU A 694 -83.03 4.47 23.54
CA GLU A 694 -84.38 4.58 22.96
C GLU A 694 -85.47 4.20 23.98
N ILE A 695 -85.27 3.12 24.73
CA ILE A 695 -86.19 2.71 25.80
C ILE A 695 -86.27 3.78 26.90
N ARG A 696 -85.13 4.34 27.32
CA ARG A 696 -85.09 5.41 28.33
C ARG A 696 -85.86 6.63 27.84
N ASP A 697 -85.58 7.11 26.64
CA ASP A 697 -86.17 8.32 26.08
C ASP A 697 -87.70 8.13 25.87
N ALA A 698 -88.12 6.93 25.44
CA ALA A 698 -89.54 6.56 25.38
C ALA A 698 -90.19 6.52 26.78
N GLY A 699 -89.46 6.02 27.78
CA GLY A 699 -89.87 6.04 29.19
C GLY A 699 -90.07 7.46 29.72
N GLU A 700 -89.12 8.35 29.47
CA GLU A 700 -89.18 9.77 29.83
C GLU A 700 -90.39 10.46 29.18
N SER A 701 -90.60 10.24 27.89
CA SER A 701 -91.77 10.76 27.16
C SER A 701 -93.10 10.27 27.76
N ARG A 702 -93.18 8.99 28.15
CA ARG A 702 -94.37 8.43 28.83
C ARG A 702 -94.59 9.06 30.21
N VAL A 703 -93.53 9.26 30.99
CA VAL A 703 -93.60 9.93 32.30
C VAL A 703 -94.08 11.36 32.13
N GLU A 704 -93.56 12.09 31.15
CA GLU A 704 -93.95 13.48 30.89
C GLU A 704 -95.42 13.58 30.45
N SER A 705 -95.86 12.68 29.57
CA SER A 705 -97.28 12.56 29.20
C SER A 705 -98.17 12.25 30.41
N ALA A 706 -97.76 11.31 31.27
CA ALA A 706 -98.51 10.99 32.49
C ALA A 706 -98.56 12.18 33.47
N ARG A 707 -97.48 12.96 33.60
CA ARG A 707 -97.45 14.20 34.40
C ARG A 707 -98.41 15.24 33.84
N ALA A 708 -98.46 15.44 32.52
CA ALA A 708 -99.39 16.36 31.90
C ALA A 708 -100.86 15.95 32.15
N VAL A 709 -101.17 14.66 32.06
CA VAL A 709 -102.50 14.13 32.39
C VAL A 709 -102.81 14.32 33.87
N ALA A 710 -101.86 14.05 34.77
CA ALA A 710 -102.03 14.27 36.20
C ALA A 710 -102.32 15.74 36.52
N ALA A 711 -101.57 16.67 35.93
CA ALA A 711 -101.80 18.11 36.09
C ALA A 711 -103.18 18.54 35.56
N GLN A 712 -103.64 17.96 34.44
CA GLN A 712 -104.98 18.20 33.92
C GLN A 712 -106.07 17.70 34.89
N LEU A 713 -105.90 16.51 35.46
CA LEU A 713 -106.83 15.95 36.45
C LEU A 713 -106.83 16.75 37.76
N GLU A 714 -105.68 17.26 38.20
CA GLU A 714 -105.59 18.17 39.35
C GLU A 714 -106.33 19.48 39.10
N ALA A 715 -106.15 20.10 37.93
CA ALA A 715 -106.89 21.30 37.55
C ALA A 715 -108.42 21.05 37.49
N GLN A 716 -108.84 19.88 36.98
CA GLN A 716 -110.26 19.48 36.99
C GLN A 716 -110.78 19.28 38.42
N ARG A 717 -110.01 18.62 39.29
CA ARG A 717 -110.36 18.45 40.70
C ARG A 717 -110.56 19.80 41.37
N ASP A 718 -109.63 20.74 41.17
CA ASP A 718 -109.69 22.07 41.81
C ASP A 718 -110.88 22.89 41.31
N ALA A 719 -111.20 22.81 40.01
CA ALA A 719 -112.39 23.45 39.45
C ALA A 719 -113.69 22.86 40.04
N LEU A 720 -113.79 21.53 40.14
CA LEU A 720 -114.93 20.87 40.77
C LEU A 720 -115.03 21.19 42.27
N GLN A 721 -113.90 21.29 42.97
CA GLN A 721 -113.86 21.68 44.38
C GLN A 721 -114.37 23.13 44.57
N ALA A 722 -113.95 24.06 43.73
CA ALA A 722 -114.44 25.44 43.74
C ALA A 722 -115.96 25.52 43.46
N GLU A 723 -116.47 24.69 42.54
CA GLU A 723 -117.90 24.57 42.29
C GLU A 723 -118.66 24.03 43.51
N VAL A 724 -118.14 22.98 44.16
CA VAL A 724 -118.71 22.42 45.38
C VAL A 724 -118.73 23.45 46.52
N GLU A 725 -117.66 24.22 46.71
CA GLU A 725 -117.61 25.32 47.70
C GLU A 725 -118.61 26.43 47.36
N GLY A 726 -118.74 26.79 46.08
CA GLY A 726 -119.77 27.72 45.59
C GLY A 726 -121.20 27.22 45.84
N LEU A 727 -121.45 25.92 45.72
CA LEU A 727 -122.74 25.32 46.06
C LEU A 727 -122.97 25.28 47.58
N ARG A 728 -121.94 24.96 48.38
CA ARG A 728 -122.02 24.98 49.85
C ARG A 728 -122.41 26.37 50.37
N THR A 729 -121.77 27.42 49.87
CA THR A 729 -122.10 28.81 50.26
C THR A 729 -123.52 29.20 49.86
N LYS A 730 -124.02 28.78 48.69
CA LYS A 730 -125.43 28.96 48.31
C LYS A 730 -126.39 28.22 49.23
N VAL A 731 -126.06 26.99 49.62
CA VAL A 731 -126.86 26.23 50.60
C VAL A 731 -126.90 26.97 51.93
N GLU A 732 -125.76 27.46 52.42
CA GLU A 732 -125.69 28.22 53.67
C GLU A 732 -126.48 29.54 53.62
N GLN A 733 -126.44 30.25 52.48
CA GLN A 733 -127.29 31.42 52.24
C GLN A 733 -128.78 31.07 52.23
N ASN A 734 -129.15 29.95 51.59
CA ASN A 734 -130.52 29.46 51.56
C ASN A 734 -130.98 29.06 52.97
N ASP A 735 -130.15 28.36 53.74
CA ASP A 735 -130.43 28.01 55.13
C ASP A 735 -130.61 29.26 56.00
N GLY A 736 -129.76 30.28 55.85
CA GLY A 736 -129.92 31.57 56.52
C GLY A 736 -131.19 32.32 56.08
N THR A 737 -131.62 32.16 54.84
CA THR A 737 -132.89 32.70 54.34
C THR A 737 -134.08 31.95 54.93
N ILE A 738 -134.02 30.62 54.97
CA ILE A 738 -135.02 29.76 55.61
C ILE A 738 -135.13 30.08 57.11
N GLN A 739 -134.01 30.29 57.82
CA GLN A 739 -134.02 30.70 59.23
C GLN A 739 -134.72 32.05 59.42
N ARG A 740 -134.43 33.04 58.57
CA ARG A 740 -135.13 34.33 58.59
C ARG A 740 -136.63 34.20 58.33
N LEU A 741 -137.02 33.38 57.35
CA LEU A 741 -138.43 33.09 57.09
C LEU A 741 -139.10 32.36 58.26
N ARG A 742 -138.42 31.40 58.91
CA ARG A 742 -138.94 30.74 60.13
C ARG A 742 -139.10 31.71 61.29
N ALA A 743 -138.16 32.64 61.48
CA ALA A 743 -138.27 33.66 62.51
C ALA A 743 -139.48 34.58 62.25
N LEU A 744 -139.68 34.99 60.99
CA LEU A 744 -140.84 35.79 60.58
C LEU A 744 -142.16 35.05 60.85
N VAL A 745 -142.25 33.78 60.47
CA VAL A 745 -143.44 32.94 60.74
C VAL A 745 -143.62 32.66 62.23
N GLY A 746 -142.52 32.59 63.00
CA GLY A 746 -142.56 32.48 64.45
C GLY A 746 -143.08 33.74 65.14
N ASP A 747 -142.65 34.93 64.68
CA ASP A 747 -143.16 36.22 65.13
C ASP A 747 -144.63 36.41 64.74
N ASP A 748 -145.02 36.02 63.52
CA ASP A 748 -146.42 36.00 63.08
C ASP A 748 -147.25 35.00 63.91
N GLY A 749 -146.68 33.85 64.25
CA GLY A 749 -147.28 32.86 65.15
C GLY A 749 -147.48 33.41 66.56
N ALA A 750 -146.48 34.12 67.11
CA ALA A 750 -146.56 34.78 68.41
C ALA A 750 -147.55 35.96 68.40
N HIS A 751 -147.68 36.67 67.30
CA HIS A 751 -148.70 37.70 67.10
C HIS A 751 -150.11 37.11 67.02
N ILE A 752 -150.29 35.98 66.33
CA ILE A 752 -151.57 35.26 66.30
C ILE A 752 -151.90 34.69 67.70
N GLU A 753 -150.92 34.21 68.45
CA GLU A 753 -151.12 33.72 69.82
C GLU A 753 -151.43 34.87 70.81
N ALA A 754 -150.87 36.06 70.59
CA ALA A 754 -151.22 37.28 71.32
C ALA A 754 -152.62 37.78 70.99
N ASP A 755 -152.99 37.81 69.69
CA ASP A 755 -154.34 38.18 69.24
C ASP A 755 -155.39 37.14 69.70
N HIS A 756 -155.04 35.85 69.78
CA HIS A 756 -155.93 34.83 70.36
C HIS A 756 -156.13 35.03 71.87
N ASN A 757 -155.07 35.37 72.61
CA ASN A 757 -155.16 35.66 74.05
C ASN A 757 -155.88 36.98 74.37
N ASP A 758 -155.88 37.96 73.47
CA ASP A 758 -156.65 39.19 73.62
C ASP A 758 -158.13 39.03 73.20
N ILE A 759 -158.44 38.09 72.29
CA ILE A 759 -159.82 37.68 71.99
C ILE A 759 -160.46 36.95 73.19
N ASP A 760 -159.71 36.11 73.91
CA ASP A 760 -160.22 35.43 75.12
C ASP A 760 -160.49 36.38 76.30
N LYS A 761 -159.90 37.59 76.31
CA LYS A 761 -160.19 38.62 77.33
C LYS A 761 -161.41 39.49 77.03
N VAL A 762 -161.93 39.46 75.80
CA VAL A 762 -163.11 40.25 75.38
C VAL A 762 -164.41 39.43 75.43
N ASN A 763 -164.33 38.11 75.67
CA ASN A 763 -165.49 37.22 75.81
C ASN A 763 -165.84 36.83 77.26
N ASN A 764 -165.50 37.66 78.25
CA ASN A 764 -166.03 37.61 79.63
C ASN A 764 -166.85 38.85 79.97
#